data_AF-A0A1M3HBH7-F1
#
_entry.id   AF-A0A1M3HBH7-F1
#
_cell.length_a   1.000
_cell.length_b   1.000
_cell.length_c   1.000
_cell.angle_alpha   90.00
_cell.angle_beta   90.00
_cell.angle_gamma   90.00
#
_symmetry.space_group_name_H-M   'P 1'
#
loop_
_entity.id
_entity.type
_entity.pdbx_description
1 polymer ?
#
loop_
_entity_poly.entity_id
_entity_poly.type
_entity_poly.pdbx_seq_one_letter_code
_entity_poly.pdbx_strand_id
1 'polypeptide(L)'
;MSTSPNIIFEDFLRELKRAGFFVSLHDSIEFTAVWDKFGGSDVAGFKYYLAPIVCRNKEEQERFYGIYDRFYLSPPAPVRRRMTQQPAYYKEPWSVRKLFRNFLFWVCFLLLTGGGIKLTMLFLHRHKEPVVTVAKPDSVEFSPGDAVTESHGPVFVAKTLKTRSDSGELKSKVIPSGQPIGKQNAVHSTAFAWLVVLGLACLGVSTSFFPQRKSKFLPEVDLDTRRGDDAPVDLPFRPKDHLIQKQPVLTRLSVALALPVPTGAFRLDIKKTIHSCVSNYGLLLPAYTDIERAPEYLVLIDRKNTLHCHLFRWLTQTLIGDAVNMNYYFFDDMMGFFSEGSDKAVSFYGLRERHYPARLIIISDGYSFMDGDGGLFGDIEAELAQWDNKVMLTPVSSSDWEDHEYILSENIRMVSADMENCIHLAKYLSQEVEDGGAQLPVHQDGYESKYLHLEDMDVLREYLGDDDLFQWVCAIAVYPTIKWEVILSVGAAVLTASNALHKLNYTNLLKIVRIGWLNGKTIPQDIRVRLLGGLYIHSEIVARGKLLELLKESDELISADSDAYKEMLLLSYMQSFVLYASDTRKNKQHEQDAKKFLAIWDKQAVPDLATVIYLKNQDKDWDTPVRSLDNAAKSVGPNKFLNELLAMRVISDPKIRSYFRNAGVSSFAVLCLLFLFKDIIQGWGINRTLGLIDRDYVSNRVVVHIPITDCLKKRVSDGKLTVALNNYDNNRYIQTIPVTDKSSLRVVFDDITMSGKDPEKETFQLILNNSLTVPCTYKEFYPQYDLLLQGVDCSGDFHPSAPHYDAPSHPDALIQ
;
A
#
# COMPACT_ATOMS: atom_id res chain seq x y z
N MET A 1 -14.54 9.05 -35.15
CA MET A 1 -14.50 7.68 -34.59
C MET A 1 -15.02 6.74 -35.66
N SER A 2 -14.14 5.98 -36.30
CA SER A 2 -14.56 4.83 -37.11
C SER A 2 -14.69 3.64 -36.17
N THR A 3 -15.91 3.30 -35.79
CA THR A 3 -16.19 1.98 -35.21
C THR A 3 -15.80 0.92 -36.23
N SER A 4 -15.03 -0.09 -35.80
CA SER A 4 -14.66 -1.20 -36.69
C SER A 4 -15.93 -1.94 -37.15
N PRO A 5 -16.03 -2.32 -38.43
CA PRO A 5 -17.26 -2.89 -38.98
C PRO A 5 -17.76 -4.12 -38.21
N ASN A 6 -16.85 -4.94 -37.67
CA ASN A 6 -17.19 -6.12 -36.85
C ASN A 6 -18.03 -5.79 -35.60
N ILE A 7 -17.80 -4.63 -34.95
CA ILE A 7 -18.56 -4.25 -33.74
C ILE A 7 -20.03 -3.94 -34.10
N ILE A 8 -20.24 -3.24 -35.22
CA ILE A 8 -21.59 -2.91 -35.72
C ILE A 8 -22.35 -4.19 -36.10
N PHE A 9 -21.64 -5.18 -36.65
CA PHE A 9 -22.19 -6.46 -37.06
C PHE A 9 -22.56 -7.37 -35.88
N GLU A 10 -21.73 -7.47 -34.83
CA GLU A 10 -22.08 -8.23 -33.62
C GLU A 10 -23.32 -7.66 -32.90
N ASP A 11 -23.42 -6.33 -32.83
CA ASP A 11 -24.59 -5.67 -32.25
C ASP A 11 -25.87 -5.94 -33.06
N PHE A 12 -25.77 -6.05 -34.40
CA PHE A 12 -26.90 -6.44 -35.26
C PHE A 12 -27.35 -7.89 -35.01
N LEU A 13 -26.40 -8.84 -34.92
CA LEU A 13 -26.71 -10.24 -34.59
C LEU A 13 -27.37 -10.37 -33.21
N ARG A 14 -26.96 -9.54 -32.24
CA ARG A 14 -27.59 -9.47 -30.91
C ARG A 14 -29.03 -8.95 -30.97
N GLU A 15 -29.30 -7.96 -31.81
CA GLU A 15 -30.65 -7.41 -31.99
C GLU A 15 -31.59 -8.39 -32.72
N LEU A 16 -31.09 -9.17 -33.69
CA LEU A 16 -31.85 -10.27 -34.31
C LEU A 16 -32.25 -11.34 -33.29
N LYS A 17 -31.32 -11.78 -32.43
CA LYS A 17 -31.60 -12.75 -31.36
C LYS A 17 -32.64 -12.21 -30.37
N ARG A 18 -32.58 -10.92 -30.01
CA ARG A 18 -33.61 -10.26 -29.18
C ARG A 18 -34.99 -10.19 -29.84
N ALA A 19 -35.03 -10.05 -31.17
CA ALA A 19 -36.27 -10.05 -31.93
C ALA A 19 -36.85 -11.47 -32.17
N GLY A 20 -36.23 -12.51 -31.59
CA GLY A 20 -36.71 -13.89 -31.65
C GLY A 20 -36.24 -14.70 -32.85
N PHE A 21 -35.28 -14.21 -33.64
CA PHE A 21 -34.69 -14.98 -34.73
C PHE A 21 -33.72 -16.04 -34.18
N PHE A 22 -33.88 -17.27 -34.64
CA PHE A 22 -32.89 -18.32 -34.41
C PHE A 22 -31.70 -18.11 -35.35
N VAL A 23 -30.56 -17.71 -34.79
CA VAL A 23 -29.30 -17.53 -35.53
C VAL A 23 -28.29 -18.53 -34.98
N SER A 24 -28.01 -19.57 -35.77
CA SER A 24 -27.05 -20.63 -35.47
C SER A 24 -25.60 -20.15 -35.65
N LEU A 25 -24.64 -20.96 -35.21
CA LEU A 25 -23.21 -20.70 -35.45
C LEU A 25 -22.89 -20.74 -36.96
N HIS A 26 -23.52 -21.65 -37.70
CA HIS A 26 -23.36 -21.75 -39.15
C HIS A 26 -23.88 -20.48 -39.85
N ASP A 27 -25.07 -20.02 -39.48
CA ASP A 27 -25.70 -18.80 -39.98
C ASP A 27 -24.78 -17.58 -39.74
N SER A 28 -24.11 -17.51 -38.58
CA SER A 28 -23.18 -16.42 -38.27
C SER A 28 -21.89 -16.45 -39.11
N ILE A 29 -21.42 -17.64 -39.50
CA ILE A 29 -20.28 -17.81 -40.41
C ILE A 29 -20.69 -17.39 -41.83
N GLU A 30 -21.86 -17.82 -42.31
CA GLU A 30 -22.39 -17.40 -43.62
C GLU A 30 -22.65 -15.89 -43.68
N PHE A 31 -23.25 -15.30 -42.65
CA PHE A 31 -23.43 -13.85 -42.53
C PHE A 31 -22.09 -13.11 -42.64
N THR A 32 -21.04 -13.60 -41.98
CA THR A 32 -19.70 -13.00 -42.03
C THR A 32 -19.09 -13.09 -43.43
N ALA A 33 -19.18 -14.27 -44.07
CA ALA A 33 -18.70 -14.47 -45.44
C ALA A 33 -19.45 -13.61 -46.48
N VAL A 34 -20.76 -13.37 -46.28
CA VAL A 34 -21.55 -12.46 -47.11
C VAL A 34 -21.22 -10.99 -46.81
N TRP A 35 -20.97 -10.64 -45.54
CA TRP A 35 -20.54 -9.30 -45.13
C TRP A 35 -19.19 -8.91 -45.74
N ASP A 36 -18.17 -9.75 -45.62
CA ASP A 36 -16.83 -9.49 -46.16
C ASP A 36 -16.84 -9.37 -47.69
N LYS A 37 -17.77 -10.07 -48.37
CA LYS A 37 -17.88 -10.09 -49.83
C LYS A 37 -18.71 -8.96 -50.43
N PHE A 38 -19.70 -8.42 -49.72
CA PHE A 38 -20.66 -7.45 -50.28
C PHE A 38 -20.95 -6.21 -49.40
N GLY A 39 -20.59 -6.22 -48.12
CA GLY A 39 -20.99 -5.22 -47.12
C GLY A 39 -20.45 -3.80 -47.35
N GLY A 40 -19.50 -3.60 -48.26
CA GLY A 40 -18.95 -2.29 -48.62
C GLY A 40 -19.68 -1.55 -49.75
N SER A 41 -20.58 -2.22 -50.49
CA SER A 41 -21.02 -1.72 -51.82
C SER A 41 -22.43 -1.13 -51.85
N ASP A 42 -23.38 -1.72 -51.12
CA ASP A 42 -24.78 -1.30 -51.07
C ASP A 42 -25.45 -1.76 -49.76
N VAL A 43 -25.46 -0.87 -48.76
CA VAL A 43 -26.07 -1.12 -47.45
C VAL A 43 -27.59 -1.32 -47.54
N ALA A 44 -28.27 -0.72 -48.53
CA ALA A 44 -29.72 -0.84 -48.65
C ALA A 44 -30.15 -2.17 -49.29
N GLY A 45 -29.40 -2.64 -50.29
CA GLY A 45 -29.59 -3.94 -50.93
C GLY A 45 -29.09 -5.13 -50.11
N PHE A 46 -28.16 -4.91 -49.18
CA PHE A 46 -27.51 -5.99 -48.43
C PHE A 46 -28.49 -6.89 -47.62
N LYS A 47 -29.60 -6.32 -47.13
CA LYS A 47 -30.66 -7.09 -46.42
C LYS A 47 -31.26 -8.22 -47.23
N TYR A 48 -31.29 -8.11 -48.56
CA TYR A 48 -31.83 -9.16 -49.45
C TYR A 48 -30.90 -10.38 -49.56
N TYR A 49 -29.60 -10.21 -49.29
CA TYR A 49 -28.63 -11.31 -49.23
C TYR A 49 -28.60 -12.00 -47.86
N LEU A 50 -28.86 -11.27 -46.79
CA LEU A 50 -28.89 -11.82 -45.43
C LEU A 50 -30.20 -12.54 -45.08
N ALA A 51 -31.35 -12.03 -45.53
CA ALA A 51 -32.65 -12.58 -45.15
C ALA A 51 -32.80 -14.10 -45.46
N PRO A 52 -32.33 -14.65 -46.61
CA PRO A 52 -32.44 -16.08 -46.91
C PRO A 52 -31.68 -17.00 -45.95
N ILE A 53 -30.69 -16.51 -45.22
CA ILE A 53 -29.87 -17.32 -44.30
C ILE A 53 -30.59 -17.53 -42.96
N VAL A 54 -31.38 -16.55 -42.50
CA VAL A 54 -32.00 -16.55 -41.16
C VAL A 54 -33.53 -16.60 -41.18
N CYS A 55 -34.20 -16.22 -42.27
CA CYS A 55 -35.66 -16.21 -42.37
C CYS A 55 -36.17 -17.49 -43.02
N ARG A 56 -37.05 -18.22 -42.33
CA ARG A 56 -37.62 -19.51 -42.77
C ARG A 56 -38.98 -19.36 -43.44
N ASN A 57 -39.60 -18.19 -43.32
CA ASN A 57 -40.89 -17.86 -43.93
C ASN A 57 -40.97 -16.36 -44.26
N LYS A 58 -42.04 -15.98 -44.98
CA LYS A 58 -42.27 -14.61 -45.44
C LYS A 58 -42.47 -13.61 -44.29
N GLU A 59 -43.08 -14.02 -43.19
CA GLU A 59 -43.39 -13.15 -42.04
C GLU A 59 -42.12 -12.78 -41.27
N GLU A 60 -41.21 -13.74 -41.09
CA GLU A 60 -39.85 -13.53 -40.60
C GLU A 60 -39.06 -12.61 -41.53
N GLN A 61 -39.16 -12.79 -42.85
CA GLN A 61 -38.48 -11.95 -43.84
C GLN A 61 -38.94 -10.48 -43.77
N GLU A 62 -40.25 -10.23 -43.64
CA GLU A 62 -40.79 -8.87 -43.46
C GLU A 62 -40.35 -8.24 -42.12
N ARG A 63 -40.32 -9.02 -41.03
CA ARG A 63 -39.78 -8.56 -39.73
C ARG A 63 -38.28 -8.25 -39.80
N PHE A 64 -37.51 -9.11 -40.47
CA PHE A 64 -36.07 -8.95 -40.64
C PHE A 64 -35.73 -7.65 -41.36
N TYR A 65 -36.41 -7.33 -42.46
CA TYR A 65 -36.23 -6.05 -43.16
C TYR A 65 -36.54 -4.85 -42.26
N GLY A 66 -37.61 -4.91 -41.46
CA GLY A 66 -37.95 -3.84 -40.52
C GLY A 66 -36.92 -3.61 -39.41
N ILE A 67 -36.21 -4.66 -38.97
CA ILE A 67 -35.12 -4.57 -38.00
C ILE A 67 -33.84 -4.06 -38.67
N TYR A 68 -33.51 -4.58 -39.85
CA TYR A 68 -32.36 -4.15 -40.64
C TYR A 68 -32.43 -2.65 -40.98
N ASP A 69 -33.57 -2.17 -41.50
CA ASP A 69 -33.76 -0.77 -41.88
C ASP A 69 -33.75 0.16 -40.65
N ARG A 70 -34.21 -0.33 -39.48
CA ARG A 70 -34.09 0.39 -38.21
C ARG A 70 -32.65 0.48 -37.73
N PHE A 71 -31.85 -0.57 -37.93
CA PHE A 71 -30.48 -0.65 -37.42
C PHE A 71 -29.48 0.09 -38.31
N TYR A 72 -29.59 -0.06 -39.64
CA TYR A 72 -28.62 0.48 -40.60
C TYR A 72 -29.06 1.76 -41.33
N LEU A 73 -30.38 2.01 -41.51
CA LEU A 73 -30.87 3.14 -42.31
C LEU A 73 -31.54 4.26 -41.48
N SER A 74 -31.92 3.98 -40.23
CA SER A 74 -32.42 5.03 -39.33
C SER A 74 -31.24 5.68 -38.60
N PRO A 75 -31.02 7.02 -38.70
CA PRO A 75 -30.00 7.67 -37.90
C PRO A 75 -30.34 7.48 -36.41
N PRO A 76 -29.38 7.05 -35.56
CA PRO A 76 -29.67 6.79 -34.17
C PRO A 76 -30.18 8.08 -33.51
N ALA A 77 -31.43 8.04 -33.04
CA ALA A 77 -31.99 9.13 -32.26
C ALA A 77 -31.02 9.39 -31.10
N PRO A 78 -30.58 10.65 -30.87
CA PRO A 78 -29.55 10.93 -29.88
C PRO A 78 -30.04 10.47 -28.52
N VAL A 79 -29.45 9.36 -28.04
CA VAL A 79 -29.78 8.77 -26.75
C VAL A 79 -29.65 9.88 -25.73
N ARG A 80 -30.78 10.30 -25.15
CA ARG A 80 -30.85 11.32 -24.09
C ARG A 80 -30.20 10.74 -22.84
N ARG A 81 -28.86 10.72 -22.82
CA ARG A 81 -28.08 10.65 -21.60
C ARG A 81 -28.64 11.73 -20.69
N ARG A 82 -29.19 11.35 -19.54
CA ARG A 82 -29.28 12.27 -18.40
C ARG A 82 -27.84 12.57 -17.97
N MET A 83 -27.19 13.48 -18.69
CA MET A 83 -26.11 14.27 -18.11
C MET A 83 -26.73 14.99 -16.92
N THR A 84 -26.49 14.47 -15.72
CA THR A 84 -26.39 15.31 -14.54
C THR A 84 -25.45 16.44 -14.91
N GLN A 85 -26.00 17.65 -15.03
CA GLN A 85 -25.23 18.80 -15.46
C GLN A 85 -24.12 19.02 -14.43
N GLN A 86 -22.87 18.77 -14.83
CA GLN A 86 -21.75 19.40 -14.16
C GLN A 86 -22.01 20.91 -14.22
N PRO A 87 -22.09 21.61 -13.09
CA PRO A 87 -22.23 23.05 -13.12
C PRO A 87 -20.98 23.60 -13.82
N ALA A 88 -21.19 24.26 -14.97
CA ALA A 88 -20.10 24.82 -15.74
C ALA A 88 -19.27 25.73 -14.83
N TYR A 89 -18.01 25.36 -14.60
CA TYR A 89 -17.13 26.08 -13.68
C TYR A 89 -16.72 27.42 -14.32
N TYR A 90 -17.63 28.39 -14.19
CA TYR A 90 -17.40 29.77 -14.58
C TYR A 90 -16.28 30.29 -13.69
N LYS A 91 -15.06 30.36 -14.23
CA LYS A 91 -13.98 31.14 -13.62
C LYS A 91 -14.45 32.58 -13.61
N GLU A 92 -14.94 33.06 -12.46
CA GLU A 92 -15.16 34.50 -12.27
C GLU A 92 -13.85 35.22 -12.66
N PRO A 93 -13.87 36.13 -13.64
CA PRO A 93 -12.73 36.98 -13.90
C PRO A 93 -12.47 37.76 -12.62
N TRP A 94 -11.21 37.78 -12.16
CA TRP A 94 -10.84 38.39 -10.88
C TRP A 94 -11.36 39.82 -10.82
N SER A 95 -12.38 40.05 -9.99
CA SER A 95 -13.07 41.33 -10.02
C SER A 95 -12.10 42.45 -9.65
N VAL A 96 -11.85 43.35 -10.61
CA VAL A 96 -10.92 44.47 -10.46
C VAL A 96 -11.22 45.29 -9.20
N ARG A 97 -12.50 45.36 -8.81
CA ARG A 97 -12.98 45.90 -7.52
C ARG A 97 -12.25 45.35 -6.28
N LYS A 98 -11.89 44.06 -6.23
CA LYS A 98 -11.18 43.45 -5.09
C LYS A 98 -9.72 43.88 -5.00
N LEU A 99 -9.02 43.96 -6.14
CA LEU A 99 -7.67 44.51 -6.21
C LEU A 99 -7.67 46.01 -5.90
N PHE A 100 -8.60 46.77 -6.48
CA PHE A 100 -8.71 48.21 -6.27
C PHE A 100 -9.04 48.57 -4.81
N ARG A 101 -9.91 47.80 -4.13
CA ARG A 101 -10.21 48.00 -2.71
C ARG A 101 -9.00 47.75 -1.81
N ASN A 102 -8.22 46.71 -2.10
CA ASN A 102 -7.00 46.41 -1.35
C ASN A 102 -5.90 47.46 -1.61
N PHE A 103 -5.77 47.95 -2.84
CA PHE A 103 -4.87 49.05 -3.19
C PHE A 103 -5.25 50.35 -2.47
N LEU A 104 -6.53 50.74 -2.51
CA LEU A 104 -7.04 51.94 -1.84
C LEU A 104 -6.81 51.89 -0.32
N PHE A 105 -6.98 50.71 0.30
CA PHE A 105 -6.70 50.50 1.72
C PHE A 105 -5.22 50.74 2.07
N TRP A 106 -4.29 50.22 1.27
CA TRP A 106 -2.85 50.45 1.46
C TRP A 106 -2.44 51.91 1.21
N VAL A 107 -3.05 52.60 0.24
CA VAL A 107 -2.82 54.04 0.01
C VAL A 107 -3.33 54.88 1.19
N CYS A 108 -4.53 54.60 1.70
CA CYS A 108 -5.03 55.28 2.90
C CYS A 108 -4.14 55.00 4.14
N PHE A 109 -3.65 53.77 4.30
CA PHE A 109 -2.73 53.42 5.38
C PHE A 109 -1.39 54.18 5.29
N LEU A 110 -0.80 54.28 4.10
CA LEU A 110 0.42 55.06 3.85
C LEU A 110 0.22 56.57 4.07
N LEU A 111 -0.94 57.13 3.69
CA LEU A 111 -1.25 58.54 3.91
C LEU A 111 -1.48 58.85 5.40
N LEU A 112 -2.14 57.97 6.15
CA LEU A 112 -2.36 58.14 7.59
C LEU A 112 -1.06 58.01 8.39
N THR A 113 -0.22 57.02 8.07
CA THR A 113 1.08 56.83 8.73
C THR A 113 2.08 57.92 8.37
N GLY A 114 2.21 58.29 7.09
CA GLY A 114 3.06 59.40 6.65
C GLY A 114 2.62 60.76 7.19
N GLY A 115 1.31 61.00 7.27
CA GLY A 115 0.74 62.20 7.89
C GLY A 115 1.05 62.29 9.38
N GLY A 116 0.88 61.19 10.13
CA GLY A 116 1.21 61.12 11.56
C GLY A 116 2.68 61.39 11.88
N ILE A 117 3.60 60.88 11.06
CA ILE A 117 5.05 61.12 11.20
C ILE A 117 5.39 62.60 10.96
N LYS A 118 4.79 63.23 9.93
CA LYS A 118 5.04 64.64 9.63
C LYS A 118 4.47 65.57 10.73
N LEU A 119 3.32 65.21 11.31
CA LEU A 119 2.70 65.96 12.41
C LEU A 119 3.50 65.84 13.72
N THR A 120 4.01 64.65 14.04
CA THR A 120 4.86 64.44 15.23
C THR A 120 6.22 65.11 15.10
N MET A 121 6.86 65.12 13.92
CA MET A 121 8.07 65.91 13.70
C MET A 121 7.81 67.43 13.83
N LEU A 122 6.68 67.95 13.31
CA LEU A 122 6.29 69.35 13.50
C LEU A 122 6.05 69.70 14.98
N PHE A 123 5.49 68.77 15.75
CA PHE A 123 5.26 68.97 17.19
C PHE A 123 6.58 68.99 17.98
N LEU A 124 7.51 68.08 17.68
CA LEU A 124 8.84 68.01 18.31
C LEU A 124 9.74 69.19 17.93
N HIS A 125 9.58 69.78 16.74
CA HIS A 125 10.36 70.95 16.31
C HIS A 125 9.93 72.26 17.01
N ARG A 126 8.72 72.30 17.61
CA ARG A 126 8.16 73.53 18.21
C ARG A 126 8.55 73.76 19.68
N HIS A 127 9.22 72.82 20.33
CA HIS A 127 9.63 72.90 21.74
C HIS A 127 11.16 72.91 21.93
N LYS A 128 11.84 73.84 21.27
CA LYS A 128 13.21 74.24 21.62
C LYS A 128 13.25 75.72 22.00
N GLU A 129 13.21 75.98 23.30
CA GLU A 129 13.59 77.28 23.87
C GLU A 129 15.00 77.20 24.51
N PRO A 130 15.73 78.33 24.60
CA PRO A 130 17.16 78.33 24.87
C PRO A 130 17.51 78.23 26.36
N VAL A 131 18.71 77.73 26.62
CA VAL A 131 19.31 77.62 27.96
C VAL A 131 19.67 79.00 28.51
N VAL A 132 19.26 79.28 29.75
CA VAL A 132 19.70 80.47 30.52
C VAL A 132 20.60 80.00 31.66
N THR A 133 21.81 80.56 31.72
CA THR A 133 22.80 80.35 32.80
C THR A 133 22.66 81.42 33.88
N VAL A 134 22.53 81.02 35.16
CA VAL A 134 22.70 81.90 36.33
C VAL A 134 23.51 81.17 37.42
N ALA A 135 24.21 81.94 38.25
CA ALA A 135 25.37 81.50 39.05
C ALA A 135 25.08 81.07 40.51
N LYS A 136 26.15 80.56 41.14
CA LYS A 136 26.37 80.37 42.60
C LYS A 136 25.93 81.60 43.42
N PRO A 137 25.43 81.44 44.66
CA PRO A 137 26.27 81.05 45.83
C PRO A 137 25.63 79.99 46.76
N ASP A 138 26.21 79.53 47.90
CA ASP A 138 27.58 79.04 48.19
C ASP A 138 27.56 78.17 49.51
N SER A 139 28.32 78.47 50.57
CA SER A 139 28.59 77.60 51.75
C SER A 139 27.91 77.97 53.08
N VAL A 140 27.71 76.99 54.01
CA VAL A 140 28.05 77.05 55.46
C VAL A 140 27.91 75.67 56.18
N GLU A 141 28.99 75.28 56.86
CA GLU A 141 29.26 74.46 58.09
C GLU A 141 28.42 73.24 58.59
N PHE A 142 29.18 72.15 58.89
CA PHE A 142 29.30 71.35 60.14
C PHE A 142 28.25 71.50 61.29
N SER A 143 27.93 70.52 62.15
CA SER A 143 28.77 69.47 62.81
C SER A 143 27.92 68.31 63.44
N PRO A 144 28.47 67.29 64.16
CA PRO A 144 27.87 65.95 64.34
C PRO A 144 27.50 65.53 65.79
N GLY A 145 27.22 64.24 66.00
CA GLY A 145 27.01 63.53 67.29
C GLY A 145 25.54 63.27 67.61
N ASP A 146 25.10 62.19 68.28
CA ASP A 146 25.72 60.97 68.81
C ASP A 146 24.62 59.86 68.80
N ALA A 147 24.85 58.61 68.38
CA ALA A 147 25.43 57.47 69.10
C ALA A 147 24.52 56.81 70.18
N VAL A 148 24.63 55.47 70.33
CA VAL A 148 24.21 54.64 71.50
C VAL A 148 22.68 54.44 71.69
N THR A 149 22.08 53.26 71.93
CA THR A 149 22.42 51.81 71.77
C THR A 149 21.09 51.01 71.78
N GLU A 150 21.16 49.69 71.53
CA GLU A 150 20.43 48.58 72.20
C GLU A 150 19.23 48.93 73.14
N SER A 151 18.14 48.15 73.23
CA SER A 151 18.11 46.69 73.27
C SER A 151 16.68 46.12 73.21
N HIS A 152 16.58 44.80 72.95
CA HIS A 152 15.55 43.83 73.35
C HIS A 152 14.03 44.09 73.11
N GLY A 153 13.33 43.00 72.73
CA GLY A 153 11.86 42.91 72.74
C GLY A 153 11.30 42.56 74.14
N PRO A 154 10.30 41.67 74.32
CA PRO A 154 9.93 40.56 73.41
C PRO A 154 8.42 40.15 73.41
N VAL A 155 8.13 38.96 72.83
CA VAL A 155 7.12 37.96 73.29
C VAL A 155 5.60 38.21 73.08
N PHE A 156 5.08 37.48 72.06
CA PHE A 156 3.93 36.53 72.08
C PHE A 156 2.44 36.92 72.32
N VAL A 157 1.61 35.94 71.91
CA VAL A 157 0.17 35.70 72.17
C VAL A 157 -0.80 36.56 71.34
N ALA A 158 -1.37 36.16 70.20
CA ALA A 158 -2.10 34.94 69.77
C ALA A 158 -3.62 34.97 70.05
N LYS A 159 -4.41 34.47 69.07
CA LYS A 159 -5.88 34.29 69.05
C LYS A 159 -6.70 35.61 69.04
N THR A 160 -7.88 35.72 68.43
CA THR A 160 -8.77 34.72 67.81
C THR A 160 -9.61 35.32 66.68
N LEU A 161 -9.80 34.54 65.61
CA LEU A 161 -11.06 34.24 64.91
C LEU A 161 -12.30 35.16 65.05
N LYS A 162 -12.82 35.47 63.84
CA LYS A 162 -14.21 35.30 63.34
C LYS A 162 -15.15 36.51 63.27
N THR A 163 -15.86 36.51 62.12
CA THR A 163 -17.16 37.13 61.80
C THR A 163 -17.27 38.66 61.89
N ARG A 164 -18.05 39.36 61.06
CA ARG A 164 -18.73 39.21 59.74
C ARG A 164 -19.81 40.31 59.79
N SER A 165 -20.14 40.88 58.63
CA SER A 165 -21.34 41.70 58.36
C SER A 165 -21.34 43.18 58.79
N ASP A 166 -21.35 43.98 57.72
CA ASP A 166 -22.36 45.00 57.39
C ASP A 166 -22.17 46.49 57.72
N SER A 167 -22.39 47.25 56.64
CA SER A 167 -22.94 48.62 56.57
C SER A 167 -22.03 49.80 56.95
N GLY A 168 -22.40 50.98 56.44
CA GLY A 168 -21.98 52.25 57.05
C GLY A 168 -21.14 53.16 56.17
N GLU A 169 -21.82 53.90 55.30
CA GLU A 169 -21.29 55.06 54.59
C GLU A 169 -20.66 56.17 55.47
N LEU A 170 -19.81 56.97 54.80
CA LEU A 170 -19.57 58.42 54.98
C LEU A 170 -18.55 58.96 56.02
N LYS A 171 -17.51 59.59 55.45
CA LYS A 171 -16.83 60.84 55.85
C LYS A 171 -15.99 60.87 57.16
N SER A 172 -14.69 60.99 56.96
CA SER A 172 -13.92 62.11 57.54
C SER A 172 -12.90 62.64 56.52
N LYS A 173 -12.40 63.86 56.75
CA LYS A 173 -11.73 64.72 55.76
C LYS A 173 -10.39 65.20 56.33
N VAL A 174 -9.28 64.89 55.67
CA VAL A 174 -7.94 65.41 56.04
C VAL A 174 -7.25 66.02 54.82
N ILE A 175 -6.39 67.01 55.10
CA ILE A 175 -5.88 68.06 54.20
C ILE A 175 -4.63 67.58 53.43
N PRO A 176 -4.39 68.05 52.18
CA PRO A 176 -3.25 67.61 51.37
C PRO A 176 -1.97 68.43 51.62
N SER A 177 -0.81 67.78 51.49
CA SER A 177 0.47 68.44 51.19
C SER A 177 1.37 67.48 50.40
N GLY A 178 2.01 67.97 49.32
CA GLY A 178 2.89 67.16 48.46
C GLY A 178 2.84 67.60 46.99
N GLN A 179 3.87 68.33 46.55
CA GLN A 179 4.03 68.75 45.15
C GLN A 179 4.47 67.57 44.24
N PRO A 180 4.10 67.55 42.95
CA PRO A 180 4.44 66.46 42.04
C PRO A 180 5.83 66.62 41.41
N ILE A 181 6.63 65.55 41.44
CA ILE A 181 7.91 65.46 40.73
C ILE A 181 7.70 64.99 39.27
N GLY A 182 8.30 65.69 38.32
CA GLY A 182 8.88 65.07 37.11
C GLY A 182 7.97 64.42 36.05
N LYS A 183 7.00 65.13 35.47
CA LYS A 183 6.28 64.68 34.25
C LYS A 183 7.11 64.88 32.97
N GLN A 184 8.10 64.02 32.69
CA GLN A 184 8.73 63.92 31.35
C GLN A 184 8.77 62.50 30.77
N ASN A 185 8.95 61.46 31.60
CA ASN A 185 9.06 60.07 31.11
C ASN A 185 7.73 59.45 30.61
N ALA A 186 6.58 60.07 30.92
CA ALA A 186 5.26 59.55 30.55
C ALA A 186 4.94 59.64 29.05
N VAL A 187 5.54 60.60 28.33
CA VAL A 187 5.23 60.86 26.91
C VAL A 187 5.89 59.83 25.97
N HIS A 188 7.06 59.30 26.33
CA HIS A 188 7.74 58.29 25.52
C HIS A 188 7.21 56.87 25.76
N SER A 189 6.85 56.53 27.00
CA SER A 189 6.21 55.24 27.35
C SER A 189 4.89 55.03 26.60
N THR A 190 4.04 56.08 26.56
CA THR A 190 2.73 56.01 25.89
C THR A 190 2.84 55.83 24.38
N ALA A 191 3.82 56.46 23.72
CA ALA A 191 4.04 56.27 22.28
C ALA A 191 4.46 54.83 21.92
N PHE A 192 5.30 54.20 22.73
CA PHE A 192 5.71 52.81 22.52
C PHE A 192 4.56 51.83 22.77
N ALA A 193 3.76 52.05 23.82
CA ALA A 193 2.57 51.26 24.10
C ALA A 193 1.56 51.30 22.93
N TRP A 194 1.32 52.47 22.32
CA TRP A 194 0.45 52.59 21.15
C TRP A 194 0.98 51.84 19.92
N LEU A 195 2.29 51.82 19.69
CA LEU A 195 2.89 51.04 18.58
C LEU A 195 2.73 49.53 18.80
N VAL A 196 2.91 49.04 20.03
CA VAL A 196 2.70 47.61 20.37
C VAL A 196 1.23 47.23 20.21
N VAL A 197 0.30 48.07 20.68
CA VAL A 197 -1.15 47.85 20.51
C VAL A 197 -1.54 47.85 19.03
N LEU A 198 -0.99 48.74 18.20
CA LEU A 198 -1.23 48.73 16.76
C LEU A 198 -0.69 47.47 16.08
N GLY A 199 0.52 47.02 16.45
CA GLY A 199 1.12 45.78 15.95
C GLY A 199 0.27 44.54 16.28
N LEU A 200 -0.20 44.44 17.52
CA LEU A 200 -1.10 43.36 17.96
C LEU A 200 -2.47 43.42 17.29
N ALA A 201 -3.03 44.61 17.08
CA ALA A 201 -4.27 44.79 16.32
C ALA A 201 -4.12 44.36 14.86
N CYS A 202 -3.01 44.72 14.20
CA CYS A 202 -2.71 44.26 12.84
C CYS A 202 -2.55 42.73 12.75
N LEU A 203 -1.91 42.10 13.74
CA LEU A 203 -1.81 40.65 13.83
C LEU A 203 -3.20 39.99 14.01
N GLY A 204 -4.02 40.48 14.94
CA GLY A 204 -5.37 39.95 15.18
C GLY A 204 -6.33 40.11 14.00
N VAL A 205 -6.23 41.20 13.25
CA VAL A 205 -6.98 41.37 11.99
C VAL A 205 -6.45 40.45 10.89
N SER A 206 -5.15 40.15 10.85
CA SER A 206 -4.59 39.24 9.84
C SER A 206 -5.04 37.79 10.02
N THR A 207 -5.18 37.31 11.26
CA THR A 207 -5.59 35.92 11.56
C THR A 207 -7.10 35.72 11.38
N SER A 208 -7.91 36.72 11.74
CA SER A 208 -9.38 36.66 11.61
C SER A 208 -9.89 36.82 10.16
N PHE A 209 -9.08 37.35 9.23
CA PHE A 209 -9.45 37.46 7.81
C PHE A 209 -9.06 36.26 6.93
N PHE A 210 -8.47 35.20 7.48
CA PHE A 210 -8.32 33.91 6.80
C PHE A 210 -9.50 32.99 7.13
N PRO A 211 -10.57 32.93 6.30
CA PRO A 211 -11.62 31.95 6.52
C PRO A 211 -11.03 30.55 6.35
N GLN A 212 -11.18 29.71 7.38
CA GLN A 212 -10.96 28.27 7.29
C GLN A 212 -11.89 27.70 6.22
N ARG A 213 -11.39 27.61 4.98
CA ARG A 213 -12.09 26.97 3.88
C ARG A 213 -12.08 25.46 4.10
N LYS A 214 -13.01 24.97 4.93
CA LYS A 214 -13.49 23.59 4.85
C LYS A 214 -14.05 23.41 3.43
N SER A 215 -13.27 22.79 2.57
CA SER A 215 -13.63 22.59 1.17
C SER A 215 -14.71 21.50 1.10
N LYS A 216 -15.96 21.90 0.91
CA LYS A 216 -17.04 20.98 0.52
C LYS A 216 -16.69 20.38 -0.84
N PHE A 217 -16.11 19.18 -0.85
CA PHE A 217 -15.83 18.41 -2.05
C PHE A 217 -16.54 17.06 -1.98
N LEU A 218 -17.48 16.87 -2.91
CA LEU A 218 -18.16 15.61 -3.22
C LEU A 218 -19.08 15.06 -2.10
N PRO A 219 -20.06 14.19 -2.45
CA PRO A 219 -20.84 13.47 -1.45
C PRO A 219 -19.90 12.62 -0.61
N GLU A 220 -20.00 12.78 0.70
CA GLU A 220 -19.35 11.96 1.70
C GLU A 220 -20.05 10.60 1.69
N VAL A 221 -19.48 9.65 0.94
CA VAL A 221 -19.87 8.24 1.06
C VAL A 221 -19.47 7.82 2.47
N ASP A 222 -20.46 7.45 3.27
CA ASP A 222 -20.25 7.06 4.67
C ASP A 222 -19.57 5.68 4.74
N LEU A 223 -18.24 5.71 4.65
CA LEU A 223 -17.36 4.55 4.74
C LEU A 223 -17.04 4.17 6.20
N ASP A 224 -17.49 4.97 7.19
CA ASP A 224 -17.18 4.75 8.61
C ASP A 224 -18.09 3.67 9.26
N THR A 225 -18.97 3.03 8.46
CA THR A 225 -20.02 2.12 8.96
C THR A 225 -19.67 0.62 8.97
N ARG A 226 -18.67 0.15 8.20
CA ARG A 226 -18.24 -1.26 8.22
C ARG A 226 -17.15 -1.52 9.26
N ARG A 227 -17.30 -2.62 10.01
CA ARG A 227 -16.27 -3.14 10.92
C ARG A 227 -15.55 -4.31 10.25
N GLY A 228 -14.36 -4.67 10.76
CA GLY A 228 -13.53 -5.73 10.19
C GLY A 228 -14.11 -7.16 10.25
N ASP A 229 -15.28 -7.34 10.88
CA ASP A 229 -15.97 -8.63 11.03
C ASP A 229 -17.00 -8.90 9.91
N ASP A 230 -17.31 -7.90 9.06
CA ASP A 230 -18.23 -8.09 7.93
C ASP A 230 -17.60 -9.00 6.86
N ALA A 231 -18.34 -10.02 6.41
CA ALA A 231 -17.85 -10.93 5.38
C ALA A 231 -17.51 -10.18 4.07
N PRO A 232 -16.38 -10.51 3.39
CA PRO A 232 -15.99 -9.86 2.15
C PRO A 232 -17.09 -9.97 1.09
N VAL A 233 -17.39 -8.86 0.40
CA VAL A 233 -18.41 -8.87 -0.64
C VAL A 233 -17.84 -9.48 -1.92
N ASP A 234 -18.60 -10.37 -2.53
CA ASP A 234 -18.24 -10.95 -3.81
C ASP A 234 -18.29 -9.89 -4.92
N LEU A 235 -17.12 -9.55 -5.49
CA LEU A 235 -17.01 -8.65 -6.63
C LEU A 235 -17.03 -9.47 -7.94
N PRO A 236 -18.02 -9.26 -8.83
CA PRO A 236 -18.06 -9.94 -10.11
C PRO A 236 -16.97 -9.42 -11.06
N PHE A 237 -16.22 -10.34 -11.67
CA PHE A 237 -15.27 -10.05 -12.74
C PHE A 237 -15.70 -10.75 -14.04
N ARG A 238 -15.20 -10.27 -15.18
CA ARG A 238 -15.39 -10.93 -16.48
C ARG A 238 -14.48 -12.15 -16.60
N PRO A 239 -14.93 -13.30 -17.16
CA PRO A 239 -14.10 -14.48 -17.33
C PRO A 239 -12.78 -14.21 -18.07
N LYS A 240 -11.70 -14.85 -17.61
CA LYS A 240 -10.31 -14.60 -18.07
C LYS A 240 -9.62 -15.83 -18.66
N ASP A 241 -10.38 -16.89 -18.89
CA ASP A 241 -9.91 -18.20 -19.35
C ASP A 241 -9.11 -18.15 -20.68
N HIS A 242 -9.39 -17.16 -21.52
CA HIS A 242 -8.67 -16.89 -22.77
C HIS A 242 -7.19 -16.49 -22.59
N LEU A 243 -6.75 -16.18 -21.36
CA LEU A 243 -5.34 -15.88 -21.06
C LEU A 243 -4.49 -17.15 -20.94
N ILE A 244 -5.10 -18.32 -20.70
CA ILE A 244 -4.40 -19.57 -20.46
C ILE A 244 -3.78 -20.08 -21.76
N GLN A 245 -2.46 -20.25 -21.75
CA GLN A 245 -1.66 -20.67 -22.89
C GLN A 245 -1.83 -22.18 -23.14
N LYS A 246 -2.30 -22.54 -24.33
CA LYS A 246 -2.48 -23.92 -24.76
C LYS A 246 -1.13 -24.61 -24.99
N GLN A 247 -0.83 -25.64 -24.20
CA GLN A 247 0.39 -26.43 -24.36
C GLN A 247 0.31 -27.39 -25.55
N PRO A 248 1.43 -27.72 -26.23
CA PRO A 248 1.45 -28.75 -27.28
C PRO A 248 0.96 -30.12 -26.81
N VAL A 249 1.17 -30.42 -25.52
CA VAL A 249 0.73 -31.66 -24.86
C VAL A 249 -0.79 -31.78 -24.85
N LEU A 250 -1.51 -30.68 -24.61
CA LEU A 250 -2.98 -30.65 -24.69
C LEU A 250 -3.48 -30.91 -26.11
N THR A 251 -2.82 -30.38 -27.15
CA THR A 251 -3.18 -30.74 -28.54
C THR A 251 -3.01 -32.24 -28.83
N ARG A 252 -1.99 -32.89 -28.25
CA ARG A 252 -1.81 -34.35 -28.34
C ARG A 252 -2.92 -35.11 -27.62
N LEU A 253 -3.37 -34.59 -26.46
CA LEU A 253 -4.50 -35.14 -25.70
C LEU A 253 -5.80 -35.06 -26.52
N SER A 254 -6.11 -33.90 -27.09
CA SER A 254 -7.30 -33.72 -27.95
C SER A 254 -7.29 -34.69 -29.14
N VAL A 255 -6.15 -34.81 -29.84
CA VAL A 255 -6.00 -35.76 -30.95
C VAL A 255 -6.22 -37.20 -30.48
N ALA A 256 -5.63 -37.61 -29.35
CA ALA A 256 -5.77 -38.97 -28.81
C ALA A 256 -7.21 -39.30 -28.41
N LEU A 257 -7.95 -38.35 -27.82
CA LEU A 257 -9.36 -38.52 -27.45
C LEU A 257 -10.31 -38.45 -28.66
N ALA A 258 -9.91 -37.77 -29.74
CA ALA A 258 -10.68 -37.71 -30.99
C ALA A 258 -10.45 -38.91 -31.93
N LEU A 259 -9.52 -39.82 -31.62
CA LEU A 259 -9.28 -41.01 -32.44
C LEU A 259 -10.54 -41.89 -32.50
N PRO A 260 -10.99 -42.31 -33.70
CA PRO A 260 -12.05 -43.30 -33.83
C PRO A 260 -11.68 -44.60 -33.12
N VAL A 261 -12.67 -45.26 -32.53
CA VAL A 261 -12.48 -46.56 -31.86
C VAL A 261 -13.40 -47.59 -32.53
N PRO A 262 -12.96 -48.86 -32.71
CA PRO A 262 -13.87 -49.95 -33.04
C PRO A 262 -15.05 -50.01 -32.06
N THR A 263 -16.19 -50.49 -32.54
CA THR A 263 -17.43 -50.59 -31.75
C THR A 263 -17.80 -52.05 -31.42
N GLY A 264 -16.86 -52.98 -31.58
CA GLY A 264 -17.11 -54.44 -31.64
C GLY A 264 -18.02 -54.90 -32.80
N ALA A 265 -18.64 -53.97 -33.54
CA ALA A 265 -19.54 -54.28 -34.63
C ALA A 265 -18.79 -54.39 -35.96
N PHE A 266 -18.94 -55.53 -36.62
CA PHE A 266 -18.28 -55.81 -37.90
C PHE A 266 -19.17 -55.47 -39.10
N ARG A 267 -18.59 -54.84 -40.13
CA ARG A 267 -19.18 -54.77 -41.48
C ARG A 267 -18.43 -55.67 -42.45
N LEU A 268 -19.15 -56.24 -43.41
CA LEU A 268 -18.54 -57.00 -44.50
C LEU A 268 -17.71 -56.05 -45.39
N ASP A 269 -16.40 -56.28 -45.45
CA ASP A 269 -15.53 -55.60 -46.41
C ASP A 269 -15.66 -56.31 -47.76
N ILE A 270 -16.50 -55.73 -48.63
CA ILE A 270 -16.76 -56.28 -49.97
C ILE A 270 -15.48 -56.43 -50.79
N LYS A 271 -14.51 -55.52 -50.65
CA LYS A 271 -13.26 -55.56 -51.43
C LYS A 271 -12.34 -56.67 -50.94
N LYS A 272 -12.10 -56.77 -49.62
CA LYS A 272 -11.34 -57.89 -49.04
C LYS A 272 -12.03 -59.22 -49.29
N THR A 273 -13.35 -59.28 -49.17
CA THR A 273 -14.15 -60.49 -49.43
C THR A 273 -13.95 -60.96 -50.88
N ILE A 274 -14.14 -60.08 -51.87
CA ILE A 274 -13.90 -60.43 -53.28
C ILE A 274 -12.47 -60.93 -53.49
N HIS A 275 -11.47 -60.28 -52.88
CA HIS A 275 -10.07 -60.69 -53.01
C HIS A 275 -9.82 -62.09 -52.42
N SER A 276 -10.28 -62.33 -51.19
CA SER A 276 -10.20 -63.63 -50.51
C SER A 276 -10.90 -64.74 -51.31
N CYS A 277 -12.09 -64.47 -51.86
CA CYS A 277 -12.82 -65.41 -52.70
C CYS A 277 -12.06 -65.73 -54.01
N VAL A 278 -11.52 -64.71 -54.69
CA VAL A 278 -10.76 -64.89 -55.94
C VAL A 278 -9.48 -65.68 -55.69
N SER A 279 -8.74 -65.38 -54.61
CA SER A 279 -7.55 -66.17 -54.22
C SER A 279 -7.88 -67.60 -53.80
N ASN A 280 -9.09 -67.85 -53.29
CA ASN A 280 -9.57 -69.17 -52.89
C ASN A 280 -10.44 -69.84 -53.98
N TYR A 281 -10.09 -69.65 -55.25
CA TYR A 281 -10.71 -70.30 -56.42
C TYR A 281 -12.25 -70.15 -56.53
N GLY A 282 -12.81 -69.06 -56.00
CA GLY A 282 -14.24 -68.76 -56.05
C GLY A 282 -15.05 -69.24 -54.84
N LEU A 283 -14.43 -69.88 -53.84
CA LEU A 283 -15.08 -70.21 -52.57
C LEU A 283 -15.33 -68.95 -51.73
N LEU A 284 -16.55 -68.81 -51.19
CA LEU A 284 -16.94 -67.64 -50.40
C LEU A 284 -16.20 -67.60 -49.06
N LEU A 285 -15.28 -66.65 -48.92
CA LEU A 285 -14.60 -66.30 -47.67
C LEU A 285 -14.95 -64.85 -47.28
N PRO A 286 -15.99 -64.61 -46.48
CA PRO A 286 -16.37 -63.27 -46.06
C PRO A 286 -15.26 -62.67 -45.19
N ALA A 287 -14.75 -61.52 -45.59
CA ALA A 287 -13.78 -60.74 -44.84
C ALA A 287 -14.49 -59.53 -44.22
N TYR A 288 -14.24 -59.30 -42.94
CA TYR A 288 -14.87 -58.24 -42.17
C TYR A 288 -13.89 -57.11 -41.85
N THR A 289 -14.45 -55.95 -41.51
CA THR A 289 -13.75 -54.80 -40.95
C THR A 289 -14.59 -54.22 -39.84
N ASP A 290 -13.95 -53.70 -38.80
CA ASP A 290 -14.61 -53.01 -37.71
C ASP A 290 -15.35 -51.77 -38.20
N ILE A 291 -16.47 -51.48 -37.55
CA ILE A 291 -17.15 -50.19 -37.64
C ILE A 291 -16.51 -49.30 -36.57
N GLU A 292 -15.68 -48.37 -37.03
CA GLU A 292 -15.15 -47.30 -36.20
C GLU A 292 -16.23 -46.23 -35.97
N ARG A 293 -16.35 -45.73 -34.73
CA ARG A 293 -17.18 -44.55 -34.38
C ARG A 293 -16.30 -43.51 -33.68
N ALA A 294 -16.64 -42.24 -33.88
CA ALA A 294 -16.08 -41.17 -33.05
C ALA A 294 -16.53 -41.37 -31.59
N PRO A 295 -15.61 -41.47 -30.62
CA PRO A 295 -15.97 -41.74 -29.23
C PRO A 295 -16.74 -40.56 -28.61
N GLU A 296 -17.78 -40.89 -27.86
CA GLU A 296 -18.57 -39.94 -27.07
C GLU A 296 -18.12 -40.00 -25.61
N TYR A 297 -17.94 -38.84 -24.99
CA TYR A 297 -17.54 -38.72 -23.58
C TYR A 297 -18.57 -37.94 -22.76
N LEU A 298 -18.81 -38.39 -21.54
CA LEU A 298 -19.58 -37.69 -20.52
C LEU A 298 -18.63 -37.31 -19.38
N VAL A 299 -18.45 -36.01 -19.15
CA VAL A 299 -17.57 -35.47 -18.11
C VAL A 299 -18.41 -34.96 -16.93
N LEU A 300 -18.13 -35.42 -15.72
CA LEU A 300 -18.75 -34.93 -14.49
C LEU A 300 -17.71 -34.15 -13.69
N ILE A 301 -18.00 -32.88 -13.35
CA ILE A 301 -17.06 -31.98 -12.67
C ILE A 301 -17.59 -31.61 -11.28
N ASP A 302 -16.81 -31.92 -10.25
CA ASP A 302 -17.10 -31.55 -8.87
C ASP A 302 -16.97 -30.03 -8.66
N ARG A 303 -17.97 -29.42 -8.01
CA ARG A 303 -18.03 -27.98 -7.72
C ARG A 303 -17.55 -27.60 -6.32
N LYS A 304 -17.33 -28.55 -5.40
CA LYS A 304 -16.95 -28.27 -4.00
C LYS A 304 -15.71 -27.37 -3.94
N ASN A 305 -14.71 -27.67 -4.76
CA ASN A 305 -13.55 -26.81 -4.96
C ASN A 305 -13.77 -25.92 -6.19
N THR A 306 -13.96 -24.62 -5.95
CA THR A 306 -14.24 -23.64 -7.00
C THR A 306 -13.09 -23.50 -8.00
N LEU A 307 -11.84 -23.49 -7.53
CA LEU A 307 -10.67 -23.32 -8.40
C LEU A 307 -10.40 -24.55 -9.27
N HIS A 308 -10.53 -25.77 -8.70
CA HIS A 308 -10.48 -27.00 -9.49
C HIS A 308 -11.59 -26.99 -10.56
N CYS A 309 -12.83 -26.68 -10.16
CA CYS A 309 -13.97 -26.59 -11.08
C CYS A 309 -13.70 -25.62 -12.24
N HIS A 310 -13.15 -24.44 -11.99
CA HIS A 310 -12.76 -23.49 -13.05
C HIS A 310 -11.67 -24.06 -13.99
N LEU A 311 -10.61 -24.67 -13.45
CA LEU A 311 -9.52 -25.25 -14.24
C LEU A 311 -9.99 -26.42 -15.12
N PHE A 312 -10.82 -27.32 -14.59
CA PHE A 312 -11.31 -28.48 -15.32
C PHE A 312 -12.45 -28.15 -16.29
N ARG A 313 -13.27 -27.15 -15.97
CA ARG A 313 -14.20 -26.51 -16.92
C ARG A 313 -13.43 -25.96 -18.12
N TRP A 314 -12.34 -25.21 -17.89
CA TRP A 314 -11.50 -24.69 -18.98
C TRP A 314 -10.88 -25.81 -19.81
N LEU A 315 -10.34 -26.86 -19.17
CA LEU A 315 -9.79 -28.02 -19.87
C LEU A 315 -10.83 -28.67 -20.77
N THR A 316 -12.01 -28.94 -20.23
CA THR A 316 -13.13 -29.58 -20.95
C THR A 316 -13.62 -28.71 -22.11
N GLN A 317 -13.80 -27.40 -21.90
CA GLN A 317 -14.16 -26.46 -22.95
C GLN A 317 -13.09 -26.34 -24.05
N THR A 318 -11.80 -26.47 -23.69
CA THR A 318 -10.69 -26.49 -24.66
C THR A 318 -10.69 -27.77 -25.50
N LEU A 319 -10.97 -28.94 -24.90
CA LEU A 319 -11.10 -30.22 -25.62
C LEU A 319 -12.30 -30.22 -26.57
N ILE A 320 -13.44 -29.63 -26.15
CA ILE A 320 -14.62 -29.43 -27.01
C ILE A 320 -14.30 -28.48 -28.18
N GLY A 321 -13.55 -27.40 -27.92
CA GLY A 321 -13.07 -26.48 -28.95
C GLY A 321 -12.15 -27.13 -29.99
N ASP A 322 -11.44 -28.19 -29.60
CA ASP A 322 -10.63 -29.05 -30.47
C ASP A 322 -11.44 -30.17 -31.17
N ALA A 323 -12.77 -30.08 -31.16
CA ALA A 323 -13.70 -31.04 -31.75
C ALA A 323 -13.70 -32.45 -31.13
N VAL A 324 -13.30 -32.59 -29.86
CA VAL A 324 -13.56 -33.83 -29.10
C VAL A 324 -15.03 -33.86 -28.69
N ASN A 325 -15.72 -34.97 -28.96
CA ASN A 325 -17.17 -35.11 -28.72
C ASN A 325 -17.46 -35.37 -27.24
N MET A 326 -17.55 -34.29 -26.45
CA MET A 326 -17.81 -34.33 -25.01
C MET A 326 -19.06 -33.56 -24.61
N ASN A 327 -19.86 -34.15 -23.72
CA ASN A 327 -20.87 -33.45 -22.92
C ASN A 327 -20.36 -33.35 -21.48
N TYR A 328 -20.69 -32.28 -20.76
CA TYR A 328 -20.30 -32.13 -19.34
C TYR A 328 -21.41 -31.60 -18.44
N TYR A 329 -21.34 -32.02 -17.18
CA TYR A 329 -22.25 -31.65 -16.10
C TYR A 329 -21.45 -31.36 -14.83
N PHE A 330 -22.02 -30.52 -13.99
CA PHE A 330 -21.49 -30.16 -12.68
C PHE A 330 -22.26 -30.87 -11.56
N PHE A 331 -21.62 -31.17 -10.44
CA PHE A 331 -22.26 -31.73 -9.26
C PHE A 331 -21.67 -31.16 -7.95
N ASP A 332 -22.49 -31.08 -6.89
CA ASP A 332 -22.05 -30.75 -5.52
C ASP A 332 -22.09 -32.00 -4.63
N ASP A 333 -23.12 -32.81 -4.84
CA ASP A 333 -23.32 -34.16 -4.34
C ASP A 333 -23.66 -35.08 -5.51
N MET A 334 -23.64 -36.39 -5.28
CA MET A 334 -23.97 -37.37 -6.32
C MET A 334 -25.49 -37.51 -6.57
N MET A 335 -26.31 -36.64 -5.96
CA MET A 335 -27.78 -36.68 -6.07
C MET A 335 -28.30 -35.83 -7.25
N GLY A 336 -27.56 -34.81 -7.69
CA GLY A 336 -27.99 -33.89 -8.73
C GLY A 336 -26.90 -33.41 -9.68
N PHE A 337 -27.10 -33.61 -10.98
CA PHE A 337 -26.19 -33.17 -12.04
C PHE A 337 -26.77 -31.99 -12.82
N PHE A 338 -25.98 -30.93 -12.97
CA PHE A 338 -26.41 -29.65 -13.51
C PHE A 338 -25.67 -29.34 -14.82
N SER A 339 -26.40 -29.12 -15.92
CA SER A 339 -25.80 -28.60 -17.15
C SER A 339 -25.49 -27.10 -17.00
N GLU A 340 -24.50 -26.59 -17.73
CA GLU A 340 -24.17 -25.17 -17.66
C GLU A 340 -25.39 -24.27 -17.94
N GLY A 341 -25.64 -23.30 -17.05
CA GLY A 341 -26.76 -22.37 -17.14
C GLY A 341 -28.14 -22.96 -16.83
N SER A 342 -28.24 -24.18 -16.27
CA SER A 342 -29.52 -24.76 -15.83
C SER A 342 -29.51 -25.18 -14.36
N ASP A 343 -30.45 -24.65 -13.60
CA ASP A 343 -30.71 -25.06 -12.21
C ASP A 343 -31.50 -26.39 -12.11
N LYS A 344 -31.84 -27.01 -13.25
CA LYS A 344 -32.53 -28.30 -13.28
C LYS A 344 -31.55 -29.45 -13.10
N ALA A 345 -31.51 -30.00 -11.88
CA ALA A 345 -30.83 -31.25 -11.61
C ALA A 345 -31.36 -32.39 -12.50
N VAL A 346 -30.44 -33.15 -13.08
CA VAL A 346 -30.67 -34.44 -13.75
C VAL A 346 -30.16 -35.52 -12.82
N SER A 347 -30.86 -36.65 -12.69
CA SER A 347 -30.37 -37.81 -11.93
C SER A 347 -29.30 -38.58 -12.70
N PHE A 348 -28.48 -39.38 -12.01
CA PHE A 348 -27.46 -40.23 -12.66
C PHE A 348 -28.08 -41.18 -13.70
N TYR A 349 -29.21 -41.83 -13.36
CA TYR A 349 -30.03 -42.60 -14.30
C TYR A 349 -30.39 -41.78 -15.57
N GLY A 350 -30.83 -40.54 -15.39
CA GLY A 350 -31.22 -39.65 -16.50
C GLY A 350 -30.04 -39.14 -17.34
N LEU A 351 -28.82 -39.19 -16.82
CA LEU A 351 -27.60 -39.02 -17.62
C LEU A 351 -27.31 -40.26 -18.45
N ARG A 352 -27.37 -41.45 -17.84
CA ARG A 352 -27.16 -42.74 -18.53
C ARG A 352 -28.13 -42.92 -19.69
N GLU A 353 -29.43 -42.68 -19.49
CA GLU A 353 -30.45 -42.78 -20.55
C GLU A 353 -30.16 -41.88 -21.77
N ARG A 354 -29.51 -40.73 -21.56
CA ARG A 354 -29.21 -39.74 -22.63
C ARG A 354 -27.89 -39.98 -23.32
N HIS A 355 -26.89 -40.48 -22.60
CA HIS A 355 -25.50 -40.50 -23.04
C HIS A 355 -24.93 -41.91 -23.24
N TYR A 356 -25.56 -42.98 -22.76
CA TYR A 356 -25.07 -44.34 -23.02
C TYR A 356 -25.04 -44.66 -24.53
N PRO A 357 -23.95 -45.21 -25.10
CA PRO A 357 -22.79 -45.84 -24.45
C PRO A 357 -21.52 -44.95 -24.39
N ALA A 358 -21.65 -43.65 -24.10
CA ALA A 358 -20.51 -42.76 -23.90
C ALA A 358 -19.58 -43.22 -22.76
N ARG A 359 -18.33 -42.76 -22.81
CA ARG A 359 -17.31 -43.02 -21.79
C ARG A 359 -17.41 -42.01 -20.67
N LEU A 360 -17.46 -42.48 -19.44
CA LEU A 360 -17.61 -41.64 -18.25
C LEU A 360 -16.24 -41.18 -17.74
N ILE A 361 -16.06 -39.86 -17.62
CA ILE A 361 -14.90 -39.22 -16.99
C ILE A 361 -15.42 -38.42 -15.79
N ILE A 362 -15.08 -38.86 -14.58
CA ILE A 362 -15.40 -38.15 -13.33
C ILE A 362 -14.19 -37.29 -12.98
N ILE A 363 -14.40 -36.03 -12.59
CA ILE A 363 -13.35 -35.12 -12.14
C ILE A 363 -13.72 -34.63 -10.73
N SER A 364 -13.05 -35.19 -9.72
CA SER A 364 -13.31 -34.95 -8.29
C SER A 364 -12.09 -35.41 -7.48
N ASP A 365 -11.98 -34.95 -6.23
CA ASP A 365 -11.00 -35.49 -5.27
C ASP A 365 -11.39 -36.89 -4.76
N GLY A 366 -12.69 -37.19 -4.66
CA GLY A 366 -13.22 -38.46 -4.17
C GLY A 366 -14.06 -38.33 -2.91
N TYR A 367 -13.91 -37.26 -2.13
CA TYR A 367 -14.68 -37.06 -0.90
C TYR A 367 -16.20 -36.95 -1.14
N SER A 368 -16.65 -36.66 -2.36
CA SER A 368 -18.05 -36.66 -2.76
C SER A 368 -18.68 -38.05 -2.92
N PHE A 369 -17.86 -39.11 -2.92
CA PHE A 369 -18.28 -40.50 -3.12
C PHE A 369 -18.24 -41.33 -1.82
N MET A 370 -17.53 -40.85 -0.81
CA MET A 370 -17.34 -41.54 0.47
C MET A 370 -18.49 -41.29 1.43
N ASP A 371 -18.95 -42.34 2.10
CA ASP A 371 -19.82 -42.25 3.27
C ASP A 371 -18.99 -42.06 4.56
N GLY A 372 -19.62 -41.66 5.66
CA GLY A 372 -18.97 -41.42 6.95
C GLY A 372 -18.27 -42.64 7.56
N ASP A 373 -18.67 -43.84 7.14
CA ASP A 373 -18.09 -45.12 7.56
C ASP A 373 -16.94 -45.60 6.64
N GLY A 374 -16.54 -44.81 5.63
CA GLY A 374 -15.45 -45.12 4.70
C GLY A 374 -15.82 -46.02 3.51
N GLY A 375 -17.10 -46.39 3.37
CA GLY A 375 -17.63 -47.04 2.17
C GLY A 375 -18.02 -46.04 1.07
N LEU A 376 -18.51 -46.55 -0.07
CA LEU A 376 -19.16 -45.70 -1.08
C LEU A 376 -20.59 -45.34 -0.65
N PHE A 377 -21.03 -44.11 -0.93
CA PHE A 377 -22.34 -43.62 -0.53
C PHE A 377 -23.48 -44.27 -1.33
N GLY A 378 -24.37 -44.99 -0.64
CA GLY A 378 -25.61 -45.53 -1.22
C GLY A 378 -25.40 -46.45 -2.43
N ASP A 379 -26.34 -46.43 -3.39
CA ASP A 379 -26.31 -47.28 -4.58
C ASP A 379 -25.33 -46.80 -5.69
N ILE A 380 -24.41 -45.87 -5.38
CA ILE A 380 -23.49 -45.29 -6.37
C ILE A 380 -22.59 -46.35 -7.02
N GLU A 381 -22.16 -47.35 -6.26
CA GLU A 381 -21.39 -48.49 -6.79
C GLU A 381 -22.18 -49.22 -7.89
N ALA A 382 -23.47 -49.48 -7.65
CA ALA A 382 -24.35 -50.15 -8.61
C ALA A 382 -24.67 -49.28 -9.84
N GLU A 383 -24.74 -47.96 -9.70
CA GLU A 383 -24.89 -47.03 -10.82
C GLU A 383 -23.59 -46.90 -11.65
N LEU A 384 -22.42 -46.86 -11.00
CA LEU A 384 -21.11 -46.84 -11.67
C LEU A 384 -20.80 -48.18 -12.36
N ALA A 385 -21.21 -49.31 -11.79
CA ALA A 385 -21.06 -50.63 -12.40
C ALA A 385 -21.71 -50.75 -13.78
N GLN A 386 -22.73 -49.92 -14.07
CA GLN A 386 -23.45 -49.90 -15.35
C GLN A 386 -22.71 -49.15 -16.48
N TRP A 387 -21.58 -48.50 -16.18
CA TRP A 387 -20.71 -47.88 -17.19
C TRP A 387 -19.48 -48.76 -17.44
N ASP A 388 -19.43 -49.38 -18.63
CA ASP A 388 -18.32 -50.24 -19.08
C ASP A 388 -16.98 -49.50 -19.05
N ASN A 389 -17.00 -48.25 -19.52
CA ASN A 389 -15.83 -47.38 -19.64
C ASN A 389 -15.98 -46.18 -18.69
N LYS A 390 -15.42 -46.29 -17.48
CA LYS A 390 -15.36 -45.23 -16.48
C LYS A 390 -13.93 -44.99 -15.98
N VAL A 391 -13.58 -43.71 -15.81
CA VAL A 391 -12.34 -43.26 -15.15
C VAL A 391 -12.63 -42.07 -14.26
N MET A 392 -11.88 -41.96 -13.17
CA MET A 392 -11.84 -40.78 -12.31
C MET A 392 -10.48 -40.07 -12.44
N LEU A 393 -10.53 -38.76 -12.72
CA LEU A 393 -9.42 -37.85 -12.82
C LEU A 393 -9.35 -37.00 -11.53
N THR A 394 -8.41 -37.30 -10.65
CA THR A 394 -8.26 -36.56 -9.38
C THR A 394 -7.30 -35.37 -9.52
N PRO A 395 -7.62 -34.19 -8.96
CA PRO A 395 -6.66 -33.10 -8.84
C PRO A 395 -5.48 -33.47 -7.94
N VAL A 396 -5.60 -34.45 -7.04
CA VAL A 396 -4.55 -34.85 -6.10
C VAL A 396 -3.38 -35.51 -6.87
N SER A 397 -2.14 -35.25 -6.42
CA SER A 397 -0.93 -35.90 -6.97
C SER A 397 -0.95 -37.39 -6.60
N SER A 398 -0.43 -38.27 -7.47
CA SER A 398 -0.33 -39.72 -7.17
C SER A 398 0.47 -40.02 -5.90
N SER A 399 1.41 -39.14 -5.54
CA SER A 399 2.24 -39.25 -4.32
C SER A 399 1.51 -38.80 -3.04
N ASP A 400 0.39 -38.08 -3.15
CA ASP A 400 -0.37 -37.53 -2.02
C ASP A 400 -1.67 -38.32 -1.71
N TRP A 401 -1.99 -39.39 -2.47
CA TRP A 401 -3.22 -40.19 -2.34
C TRP A 401 -3.38 -40.80 -0.93
N GLU A 402 -4.60 -40.71 -0.39
CA GLU A 402 -5.03 -41.30 0.87
C GLU A 402 -5.84 -42.59 0.67
N ASP A 403 -6.24 -43.20 1.79
CA ASP A 403 -7.14 -44.35 1.85
C ASP A 403 -8.39 -44.20 0.98
N HIS A 404 -8.94 -42.98 0.84
CA HIS A 404 -10.16 -42.76 0.05
C HIS A 404 -9.92 -42.88 -1.47
N GLU A 405 -8.81 -42.38 -2.01
CA GLU A 405 -8.44 -42.67 -3.40
C GLU A 405 -8.09 -44.15 -3.61
N TYR A 406 -7.46 -44.82 -2.63
CA TYR A 406 -7.21 -46.26 -2.73
C TYR A 406 -8.52 -47.08 -2.76
N ILE A 407 -9.50 -46.78 -1.90
CA ILE A 407 -10.82 -47.43 -1.88
C ILE A 407 -11.58 -47.17 -3.19
N LEU A 408 -11.56 -45.93 -3.69
CA LEU A 408 -12.16 -45.61 -5.00
C LEU A 408 -11.48 -46.34 -6.16
N SER A 409 -10.17 -46.57 -6.08
CA SER A 409 -9.39 -47.25 -7.12
C SER A 409 -9.79 -48.72 -7.34
N GLU A 410 -10.45 -49.36 -6.36
CA GLU A 410 -10.99 -50.72 -6.48
C GLU A 410 -12.17 -50.80 -7.47
N ASN A 411 -12.98 -49.73 -7.54
CA ASN A 411 -14.24 -49.69 -8.30
C ASN A 411 -14.18 -48.80 -9.55
N ILE A 412 -13.33 -47.77 -9.54
CA ILE A 412 -13.14 -46.82 -10.63
C ILE A 412 -11.64 -46.68 -10.88
N ARG A 413 -11.18 -46.81 -12.12
CA ARG A 413 -9.76 -46.54 -12.42
C ARG A 413 -9.46 -45.06 -12.13
N MET A 414 -8.52 -44.80 -11.22
CA MET A 414 -8.10 -43.45 -10.85
C MET A 414 -6.83 -43.02 -11.57
N VAL A 415 -6.75 -41.74 -11.91
CA VAL A 415 -5.66 -41.09 -12.65
C VAL A 415 -5.47 -39.68 -12.09
N SER A 416 -4.25 -39.22 -11.83
CA SER A 416 -4.03 -37.83 -11.46
C SER A 416 -4.22 -36.89 -12.66
N ALA A 417 -4.64 -35.65 -12.41
CA ALA A 417 -4.93 -34.62 -13.40
C ALA A 417 -3.72 -34.12 -14.22
N ASP A 418 -2.53 -34.68 -13.99
CA ASP A 418 -1.28 -34.31 -14.64
C ASP A 418 -1.30 -34.66 -16.14
N MET A 419 -0.77 -33.77 -16.98
CA MET A 419 -0.91 -33.85 -18.44
C MET A 419 -0.37 -35.15 -19.07
N GLU A 420 0.66 -35.76 -18.48
CA GLU A 420 1.19 -37.04 -18.96
C GLU A 420 0.25 -38.21 -18.64
N ASN A 421 -0.33 -38.20 -17.43
CA ASN A 421 -1.33 -39.16 -16.99
C ASN A 421 -2.64 -39.02 -17.79
N CYS A 422 -3.06 -37.79 -18.14
CA CYS A 422 -4.14 -37.54 -19.08
C CYS A 422 -3.90 -38.16 -20.48
N ILE A 423 -2.65 -38.19 -20.98
CA ILE A 423 -2.33 -38.83 -22.26
C ILE A 423 -2.42 -40.36 -22.16
N HIS A 424 -1.95 -40.95 -21.07
CA HIS A 424 -2.08 -42.40 -20.86
C HIS A 424 -3.55 -42.81 -20.67
N LEU A 425 -4.33 -41.98 -19.99
CA LEU A 425 -5.79 -42.09 -19.93
C LEU A 425 -6.43 -42.09 -21.32
N ALA A 426 -6.07 -41.14 -22.20
CA ALA A 426 -6.62 -41.10 -23.55
C ALA A 426 -6.30 -42.37 -24.36
N LYS A 427 -5.07 -42.92 -24.23
CA LYS A 427 -4.72 -44.21 -24.84
C LYS A 427 -5.58 -45.35 -24.28
N TYR A 428 -5.73 -45.43 -22.96
CA TYR A 428 -6.56 -46.45 -22.32
C TYR A 428 -8.02 -46.37 -22.79
N LEU A 429 -8.63 -45.18 -22.79
CA LEU A 429 -9.98 -44.99 -23.31
C LEU A 429 -10.08 -45.36 -24.80
N SER A 430 -9.01 -45.16 -25.60
CA SER A 430 -8.99 -45.54 -27.02
C SER A 430 -8.84 -47.04 -27.28
N GLN A 431 -8.44 -47.84 -26.29
CA GLN A 431 -8.23 -49.28 -26.43
C GLN A 431 -9.37 -50.05 -25.75
N GLU A 432 -10.09 -50.87 -26.50
CA GLU A 432 -10.91 -51.94 -25.91
C GLU A 432 -9.97 -53.00 -25.34
N VAL A 433 -9.49 -52.78 -24.11
CA VAL A 433 -8.58 -53.71 -23.43
C VAL A 433 -9.39 -54.91 -22.94
N GLU A 434 -9.40 -55.98 -23.74
CA GLU A 434 -9.95 -57.30 -23.34
C GLU A 434 -9.24 -57.90 -22.11
N ASP A 435 -8.02 -57.42 -21.78
CA ASP A 435 -7.22 -57.86 -20.64
C ASP A 435 -7.65 -57.20 -19.31
N GLY A 436 -8.34 -57.99 -18.48
CA GLY A 436 -8.52 -57.70 -17.06
C GLY A 436 -7.19 -57.78 -16.32
N GLY A 437 -6.53 -56.63 -16.10
CA GLY A 437 -5.36 -56.55 -15.22
C GLY A 437 -4.29 -55.53 -15.60
N ALA A 438 -4.35 -54.93 -16.79
CA ALA A 438 -3.44 -53.83 -17.15
C ALA A 438 -3.77 -52.58 -16.31
N GLN A 439 -3.09 -52.45 -15.16
CA GLN A 439 -3.05 -51.21 -14.39
C GLN A 439 -2.54 -50.09 -15.30
N LEU A 440 -3.20 -48.93 -15.26
CA LEU A 440 -2.64 -47.72 -15.85
C LEU A 440 -1.28 -47.47 -15.18
N PRO A 441 -0.20 -47.19 -15.94
CA PRO A 441 1.07 -46.82 -15.34
C PRO A 441 0.86 -45.49 -14.61
N VAL A 442 0.70 -45.57 -13.29
CA VAL A 442 0.78 -44.42 -12.40
C VAL A 442 2.21 -43.91 -12.53
N HIS A 443 2.41 -42.79 -13.23
CA HIS A 443 3.72 -42.15 -13.19
C HIS A 443 4.02 -41.78 -11.74
N GLN A 444 5.11 -42.36 -11.23
CA GLN A 444 5.66 -42.06 -9.91
C GLN A 444 6.43 -40.73 -9.89
N ASP A 445 6.53 -40.05 -11.04
CA ASP A 445 7.04 -38.68 -11.19
C ASP A 445 6.06 -37.61 -10.62
N GLY A 446 5.13 -38.03 -9.75
CA GLY A 446 4.29 -37.14 -8.97
C GLY A 446 5.11 -36.45 -7.88
N TYR A 447 4.96 -35.13 -7.76
CA TYR A 447 5.53 -34.39 -6.64
C TYR A 447 4.61 -34.48 -5.42
N GLU A 448 5.19 -34.52 -4.23
CA GLU A 448 4.44 -34.39 -2.97
C GLU A 448 4.03 -32.92 -2.77
N SER A 449 2.83 -32.70 -2.24
CA SER A 449 2.30 -31.37 -1.95
C SER A 449 1.61 -31.28 -0.58
N LYS A 450 1.13 -32.42 -0.05
CA LYS A 450 0.30 -32.49 1.15
C LYS A 450 1.09 -32.39 2.46
N TYR A 451 2.28 -33.00 2.51
CA TYR A 451 3.17 -32.95 3.68
C TYR A 451 4.04 -31.68 3.71
N LEU A 452 3.97 -30.84 2.67
CA LEU A 452 4.67 -29.56 2.61
C LEU A 452 3.86 -28.48 3.35
N HIS A 453 4.50 -27.81 4.30
CA HIS A 453 3.96 -26.60 4.92
C HIS A 453 4.06 -25.42 3.96
N LEU A 454 3.17 -25.37 2.96
CA LEU A 454 3.10 -24.34 1.93
C LEU A 454 2.68 -22.95 2.45
N GLU A 455 2.49 -22.82 3.77
CA GLU A 455 2.44 -21.56 4.51
C GLU A 455 3.84 -20.93 4.70
N ASP A 456 4.91 -21.73 4.63
CA ASP A 456 6.30 -21.25 4.62
C ASP A 456 6.70 -20.79 3.22
N MET A 457 7.38 -19.64 3.13
CA MET A 457 7.72 -19.01 1.86
C MET A 457 8.89 -19.71 1.15
N ASP A 458 9.82 -20.31 1.90
CA ASP A 458 10.95 -21.02 1.29
C ASP A 458 10.50 -22.39 0.79
N VAL A 459 9.65 -23.09 1.55
CA VAL A 459 9.00 -24.35 1.11
C VAL A 459 8.09 -24.10 -0.10
N LEU A 460 7.30 -23.00 -0.10
CA LEU A 460 6.48 -22.62 -1.25
C LEU A 460 7.33 -22.30 -2.49
N ARG A 461 8.47 -21.64 -2.33
CA ARG A 461 9.40 -21.35 -3.43
C ARG A 461 10.01 -22.64 -3.99
N GLU A 462 10.47 -23.54 -3.12
CA GLU A 462 11.01 -24.85 -3.51
C GLU A 462 9.96 -25.71 -4.21
N TYR A 463 8.76 -25.81 -3.64
CA TYR A 463 7.62 -26.51 -4.24
C TYR A 463 7.35 -26.02 -5.66
N LEU A 464 7.26 -24.70 -5.88
CA LEU A 464 7.02 -24.13 -7.20
C LEU A 464 8.19 -24.39 -8.16
N GLY A 465 9.43 -24.34 -7.66
CA GLY A 465 10.66 -24.65 -8.40
C GLY A 465 11.06 -23.58 -9.42
N ASP A 466 10.37 -22.44 -9.43
CA ASP A 466 10.49 -21.40 -10.44
C ASP A 466 10.11 -20.03 -9.81
N ASP A 467 11.02 -19.06 -9.90
CA ASP A 467 10.80 -17.74 -9.29
C ASP A 467 9.68 -16.94 -9.97
N ASP A 468 9.43 -17.12 -11.28
CA ASP A 468 8.30 -16.46 -11.94
C ASP A 468 6.95 -16.99 -11.42
N LEU A 469 6.88 -18.29 -11.10
CA LEU A 469 5.69 -18.90 -10.50
C LEU A 469 5.53 -18.45 -9.05
N PHE A 470 6.63 -18.36 -8.28
CA PHE A 470 6.61 -17.80 -6.93
C PHE A 470 6.13 -16.35 -6.92
N GLN A 471 6.67 -15.50 -7.80
CA GLN A 471 6.25 -14.11 -7.97
C GLN A 471 4.78 -13.98 -8.41
N TRP A 472 4.27 -14.90 -9.24
CA TRP A 472 2.84 -14.97 -9.55
C TRP A 472 2.00 -15.30 -8.31
N VAL A 473 2.35 -16.33 -7.52
CA VAL A 473 1.60 -16.68 -6.30
C VAL A 473 1.63 -15.54 -5.27
N CYS A 474 2.79 -14.93 -5.06
CA CYS A 474 2.93 -13.69 -4.26
C CYS A 474 2.05 -12.55 -4.78
N ALA A 475 1.93 -12.38 -6.10
CA ALA A 475 1.16 -11.30 -6.69
C ALA A 475 -0.36 -11.42 -6.47
N ILE A 476 -0.89 -12.63 -6.26
CA ILE A 476 -2.32 -12.83 -5.93
C ILE A 476 -2.69 -12.12 -4.61
N ALA A 477 -1.74 -12.02 -3.67
CA ALA A 477 -1.93 -11.39 -2.35
C ALA A 477 -2.26 -9.89 -2.40
N VAL A 478 -2.09 -9.21 -3.54
CA VAL A 478 -2.53 -7.80 -3.72
C VAL A 478 -4.04 -7.61 -3.60
N TYR A 479 -4.82 -8.70 -3.69
CA TYR A 479 -6.28 -8.76 -3.51
C TYR A 479 -6.61 -9.67 -2.30
N PRO A 480 -7.63 -9.35 -1.46
CA PRO A 480 -7.89 -10.09 -0.22
C PRO A 480 -8.62 -11.43 -0.38
N THR A 481 -9.49 -11.55 -1.38
CA THR A 481 -10.28 -12.77 -1.64
C THR A 481 -9.67 -13.57 -2.78
N ILE A 482 -9.89 -14.88 -2.79
CA ILE A 482 -9.35 -15.76 -3.82
C ILE A 482 -10.36 -15.84 -4.97
N LYS A 483 -9.95 -15.40 -6.16
CA LYS A 483 -10.78 -15.29 -7.36
C LYS A 483 -10.02 -15.72 -8.60
N TRP A 484 -10.63 -16.60 -9.40
CA TRP A 484 -10.03 -17.19 -10.60
C TRP A 484 -9.59 -16.11 -11.61
N GLU A 485 -10.42 -15.10 -11.85
CA GLU A 485 -10.15 -14.01 -12.77
C GLU A 485 -8.95 -13.14 -12.33
N VAL A 486 -8.76 -13.01 -11.01
CA VAL A 486 -7.63 -12.30 -10.41
C VAL A 486 -6.36 -13.14 -10.54
N ILE A 487 -6.40 -14.43 -10.21
CA ILE A 487 -5.27 -15.37 -10.38
C ILE A 487 -4.76 -15.32 -11.83
N LEU A 488 -5.65 -15.47 -12.81
CA LEU A 488 -5.28 -15.46 -14.22
C LEU A 488 -4.79 -14.08 -14.70
N SER A 489 -5.48 -13.00 -14.36
CA SER A 489 -5.15 -11.67 -14.88
C SER A 489 -3.88 -11.09 -14.27
N VAL A 490 -3.70 -11.23 -12.95
CA VAL A 490 -2.51 -10.76 -12.26
C VAL A 490 -1.31 -11.63 -12.64
N GLY A 491 -1.50 -12.95 -12.74
CA GLY A 491 -0.49 -13.87 -13.28
C GLY A 491 -0.05 -13.51 -14.68
N ALA A 492 -0.99 -13.31 -15.61
CA ALA A 492 -0.69 -12.87 -16.97
C ALA A 492 0.13 -11.58 -16.99
N ALA A 493 -0.20 -10.60 -16.14
CA ALA A 493 0.51 -9.33 -16.09
C ALA A 493 1.94 -9.48 -15.55
N VAL A 494 2.14 -10.20 -14.44
CA VAL A 494 3.47 -10.43 -13.84
C VAL A 494 4.34 -11.28 -14.76
N LEU A 495 3.82 -12.41 -15.27
CA LEU A 495 4.53 -13.26 -16.22
C LEU A 495 4.82 -12.55 -17.56
N THR A 496 3.99 -11.60 -17.98
CA THR A 496 4.33 -10.76 -19.16
C THR A 496 5.49 -9.81 -18.85
N ALA A 497 5.54 -9.25 -17.64
CA ALA A 497 6.61 -8.34 -17.22
C ALA A 497 7.98 -9.03 -17.13
N SER A 498 8.03 -10.33 -16.79
CA SER A 498 9.25 -11.14 -16.80
C SER A 498 9.49 -11.92 -18.10
N ASN A 499 8.66 -11.71 -19.15
CA ASN A 499 8.72 -12.42 -20.43
C ASN A 499 8.50 -13.96 -20.33
N ALA A 500 7.79 -14.38 -19.30
CA ALA A 500 7.47 -15.76 -18.96
C ALA A 500 5.98 -16.14 -19.18
N LEU A 501 5.22 -15.39 -19.99
CA LEU A 501 3.77 -15.62 -20.21
C LEU A 501 3.41 -17.06 -20.62
N HIS A 502 4.32 -17.78 -21.30
CA HIS A 502 4.16 -19.21 -21.64
C HIS A 502 4.00 -20.13 -20.40
N LYS A 503 4.38 -19.67 -19.20
CA LYS A 503 4.18 -20.35 -17.92
C LYS A 503 2.73 -20.25 -17.42
N LEU A 504 1.89 -19.36 -17.96
CA LEU A 504 0.45 -19.30 -17.67
C LEU A 504 -0.28 -20.42 -18.43
N ASN A 505 -0.11 -21.67 -17.98
CA ASN A 505 -0.60 -22.86 -18.66
C ASN A 505 -1.24 -23.85 -17.67
N TYR A 506 -1.86 -24.91 -18.19
CA TYR A 506 -2.58 -25.88 -17.39
C TYR A 506 -1.70 -26.55 -16.32
N THR A 507 -0.49 -27.02 -16.68
CA THR A 507 0.41 -27.72 -15.72
C THR A 507 0.72 -26.85 -14.52
N ASN A 508 1.05 -25.58 -14.75
CA ASN A 508 1.39 -24.65 -13.67
C ASN A 508 0.14 -24.18 -12.90
N LEU A 509 -1.01 -24.05 -13.56
CA LEU A 509 -2.28 -23.78 -12.89
C LEU A 509 -2.70 -24.93 -11.97
N LEU A 510 -2.60 -26.18 -12.41
CA LEU A 510 -2.86 -27.36 -11.58
C LEU A 510 -1.95 -27.35 -10.34
N LYS A 511 -0.65 -27.05 -10.53
CA LYS A 511 0.32 -26.92 -9.44
C LYS A 511 -0.01 -25.81 -8.44
N ILE A 512 -0.54 -24.67 -8.90
CA ILE A 512 -1.00 -23.57 -8.04
C ILE A 512 -2.28 -23.93 -7.31
N VAL A 513 -3.28 -24.53 -7.98
CA VAL A 513 -4.56 -24.85 -7.34
C VAL A 513 -4.44 -26.02 -6.35
N ARG A 514 -3.41 -26.88 -6.46
CA ARG A 514 -3.04 -27.85 -5.43
C ARG A 514 -2.61 -27.24 -4.09
N ILE A 515 -2.29 -25.95 -4.01
CA ILE A 515 -1.89 -25.28 -2.76
C ILE A 515 -3.11 -25.20 -1.82
N GLY A 516 -3.07 -25.94 -0.70
CA GLY A 516 -4.24 -26.14 0.17
C GLY A 516 -4.95 -24.86 0.64
N TRP A 517 -4.20 -23.82 1.04
CA TRP A 517 -4.79 -22.55 1.50
C TRP A 517 -5.42 -21.70 0.39
N LEU A 518 -5.19 -22.00 -0.90
CA LEU A 518 -5.91 -21.37 -2.02
C LEU A 518 -7.33 -21.92 -2.22
N ASN A 519 -7.67 -23.05 -1.60
CA ASN A 519 -9.03 -23.61 -1.68
C ASN A 519 -10.04 -22.86 -0.79
N GLY A 520 -9.56 -21.95 0.07
CA GLY A 520 -10.39 -21.04 0.85
C GLY A 520 -10.94 -19.86 0.04
N LYS A 521 -11.88 -19.09 0.62
CA LYS A 521 -12.39 -17.85 0.00
C LYS A 521 -11.46 -16.64 0.18
N THR A 522 -10.56 -16.70 1.16
CA THR A 522 -9.65 -15.62 1.57
C THR A 522 -8.29 -16.20 1.92
N ILE A 523 -7.22 -15.50 1.57
CA ILE A 523 -5.86 -15.86 1.99
C ILE A 523 -5.73 -15.57 3.50
N PRO A 524 -5.22 -16.50 4.33
CA PRO A 524 -4.91 -16.24 5.74
C PRO A 524 -4.01 -15.00 5.90
N GLN A 525 -4.31 -14.15 6.89
CA GLN A 525 -3.73 -12.80 6.98
C GLN A 525 -2.20 -12.81 7.13
N ASP A 526 -1.67 -13.76 7.90
CA ASP A 526 -0.24 -13.98 8.13
C ASP A 526 0.49 -14.46 6.85
N ILE A 527 -0.10 -15.41 6.11
CA ILE A 527 0.42 -15.87 4.82
C ILE A 527 0.39 -14.71 3.83
N ARG A 528 -0.71 -13.94 3.80
CA ARG A 528 -0.87 -12.81 2.88
C ARG A 528 0.15 -11.69 3.12
N VAL A 529 0.50 -11.39 4.36
CA VAL A 529 1.60 -10.45 4.67
C VAL A 529 2.95 -10.99 4.18
N ARG A 530 3.23 -12.29 4.42
CA ARG A 530 4.46 -12.94 3.94
C ARG A 530 4.57 -12.97 2.41
N LEU A 531 3.48 -13.28 1.71
CA LEU A 531 3.39 -13.24 0.24
C LEU A 531 3.61 -11.83 -0.32
N LEU A 532 3.05 -10.79 0.31
CA LEU A 532 3.29 -9.40 -0.08
C LEU A 532 4.75 -8.97 0.19
N GLY A 533 5.38 -9.46 1.26
CA GLY A 533 6.80 -9.24 1.54
C GLY A 533 7.75 -9.96 0.58
N GLY A 534 7.35 -11.13 0.06
CA GLY A 534 8.10 -11.89 -0.95
C GLY A 534 7.95 -11.38 -2.40
N LEU A 535 7.04 -10.43 -2.63
CA LEU A 535 6.74 -9.88 -3.96
C LEU A 535 7.75 -8.81 -4.36
N TYR A 536 8.36 -8.96 -5.53
CA TYR A 536 9.25 -7.93 -6.07
C TYR A 536 8.49 -6.64 -6.38
N ILE A 537 9.10 -5.51 -6.05
CA ILE A 537 8.50 -4.16 -6.18
C ILE A 537 7.99 -3.89 -7.61
N HIS A 538 8.68 -4.39 -8.64
CA HIS A 538 8.24 -4.24 -10.02
C HIS A 538 7.02 -5.12 -10.33
N SER A 539 7.01 -6.38 -9.89
CA SER A 539 5.87 -7.30 -9.96
C SER A 539 4.66 -6.76 -9.22
N GLU A 540 4.84 -6.17 -8.03
CA GLU A 540 3.75 -5.55 -7.27
C GLU A 540 3.13 -4.34 -7.98
N ILE A 541 3.95 -3.46 -8.54
CA ILE A 541 3.46 -2.31 -9.31
C ILE A 541 2.65 -2.78 -10.53
N VAL A 542 3.09 -3.84 -11.20
CA VAL A 542 2.36 -4.46 -12.33
C VAL A 542 1.06 -5.11 -11.85
N ALA A 543 1.11 -5.91 -10.78
CA ALA A 543 -0.01 -6.62 -10.19
C ALA A 543 -1.12 -5.67 -9.69
N ARG A 544 -0.76 -4.65 -8.91
CA ARG A 544 -1.71 -3.62 -8.44
C ARG A 544 -2.24 -2.76 -9.58
N GLY A 545 -1.41 -2.49 -10.60
CA GLY A 545 -1.84 -1.86 -11.85
C GLY A 545 -2.93 -2.66 -12.54
N LYS A 546 -2.73 -3.98 -12.70
CA LYS A 546 -3.71 -4.86 -13.34
C LYS A 546 -4.97 -5.04 -12.50
N LEU A 547 -4.85 -5.14 -11.18
CA LEU A 547 -6.00 -5.19 -10.28
C LEU A 547 -6.88 -3.93 -10.38
N LEU A 548 -6.29 -2.74 -10.55
CA LEU A 548 -7.07 -1.52 -10.83
C LEU A 548 -7.81 -1.52 -12.17
N GLU A 549 -7.34 -2.29 -13.17
CA GLU A 549 -8.11 -2.48 -14.40
C GLU A 549 -9.31 -3.39 -14.14
N LEU A 550 -9.12 -4.50 -13.42
CA LEU A 550 -10.20 -5.42 -13.04
C LEU A 550 -11.29 -4.74 -12.20
N LEU A 551 -10.90 -3.92 -11.22
CA LEU A 551 -11.84 -3.16 -10.39
C LEU A 551 -12.63 -2.12 -11.19
N LYS A 552 -12.10 -1.62 -12.32
CA LYS A 552 -12.84 -0.78 -13.25
C LYS A 552 -13.75 -1.58 -14.17
N GLU A 553 -13.38 -2.81 -14.53
CA GLU A 553 -14.29 -3.71 -15.25
C GLU A 553 -15.50 -4.11 -14.39
N SER A 554 -15.33 -4.26 -13.07
CA SER A 554 -16.43 -4.57 -12.14
C SER A 554 -17.37 -3.38 -11.88
N ASP A 555 -16.89 -2.14 -12.04
CA ASP A 555 -17.72 -0.91 -11.95
C ASP A 555 -18.90 -0.94 -12.94
N GLU A 556 -18.70 -1.53 -14.12
CA GLU A 556 -19.76 -1.69 -15.14
C GLU A 556 -20.81 -2.76 -14.78
N LEU A 557 -20.55 -3.60 -13.76
CA LEU A 557 -21.39 -4.74 -13.37
C LEU A 557 -22.16 -4.52 -12.05
N ILE A 558 -21.77 -3.52 -11.27
CA ILE A 558 -22.22 -3.33 -9.88
C ILE A 558 -23.13 -2.09 -9.76
N SER A 559 -24.16 -2.16 -8.91
CA SER A 559 -24.99 -0.99 -8.59
C SER A 559 -24.26 -0.03 -7.64
N ALA A 560 -24.24 1.26 -7.96
CA ALA A 560 -23.53 2.30 -7.20
C ALA A 560 -23.98 2.46 -5.73
N ASP A 561 -25.19 2.02 -5.38
CA ASP A 561 -25.71 2.07 -4.01
C ASP A 561 -25.40 0.80 -3.19
N SER A 562 -24.76 -0.21 -3.79
CA SER A 562 -24.45 -1.48 -3.13
C SER A 562 -23.19 -1.43 -2.27
N ASP A 563 -23.09 -2.32 -1.28
CA ASP A 563 -21.87 -2.47 -0.47
C ASP A 563 -20.69 -3.02 -1.29
N ALA A 564 -20.96 -3.80 -2.33
CA ALA A 564 -19.95 -4.22 -3.32
C ALA A 564 -19.24 -3.01 -3.95
N TYR A 565 -19.98 -1.97 -4.31
CA TYR A 565 -19.42 -0.75 -4.87
C TYR A 565 -18.56 0.01 -3.85
N LYS A 566 -18.97 0.07 -2.57
CA LYS A 566 -18.16 0.67 -1.50
C LYS A 566 -16.84 -0.07 -1.30
N GLU A 567 -16.89 -1.40 -1.28
CA GLU A 567 -15.70 -2.27 -1.11
C GLU A 567 -14.76 -2.15 -2.33
N MET A 568 -15.30 -2.20 -3.54
CA MET A 568 -14.57 -1.94 -4.78
C MET A 568 -13.87 -0.56 -4.78
N LEU A 569 -14.54 0.50 -4.30
CA LEU A 569 -13.94 1.82 -4.16
C LEU A 569 -12.82 1.86 -3.11
N LEU A 570 -13.01 1.24 -1.93
CA LEU A 570 -11.98 1.15 -0.89
C LEU A 570 -10.72 0.46 -1.41
N LEU A 571 -10.88 -0.69 -2.07
CA LEU A 571 -9.79 -1.41 -2.72
C LEU A 571 -9.15 -0.54 -3.81
N SER A 572 -9.94 0.12 -4.66
CA SER A 572 -9.42 1.01 -5.71
C SER A 572 -8.61 2.18 -5.16
N TYR A 573 -9.00 2.76 -4.02
CA TYR A 573 -8.24 3.83 -3.36
C TYR A 573 -6.92 3.31 -2.78
N MET A 574 -6.93 2.12 -2.19
CA MET A 574 -5.75 1.44 -1.65
C MET A 574 -4.73 1.11 -2.75
N GLN A 575 -5.15 0.48 -3.85
CA GLN A 575 -4.24 0.19 -4.97
C GLN A 575 -3.74 1.49 -5.64
N SER A 576 -4.61 2.48 -5.83
CA SER A 576 -4.23 3.79 -6.38
C SER A 576 -3.23 4.53 -5.49
N PHE A 577 -3.33 4.41 -4.17
CA PHE A 577 -2.34 4.97 -3.24
C PHE A 577 -0.95 4.35 -3.45
N VAL A 578 -0.84 3.02 -3.46
CA VAL A 578 0.47 2.35 -3.59
C VAL A 578 1.14 2.69 -4.93
N LEU A 579 0.36 2.71 -6.03
CA LEU A 579 0.88 3.16 -7.33
C LEU A 579 1.26 4.64 -7.34
N TYR A 580 0.47 5.52 -6.75
CA TYR A 580 0.82 6.94 -6.63
C TYR A 580 2.10 7.15 -5.82
N ALA A 581 2.29 6.38 -4.76
CA ALA A 581 3.45 6.47 -3.88
C ALA A 581 4.74 5.84 -4.44
N SER A 582 4.64 4.98 -5.45
CA SER A 582 5.82 4.42 -6.13
C SER A 582 6.46 5.40 -7.13
N ASP A 583 5.64 6.18 -7.84
CA ASP A 583 6.10 7.31 -8.66
C ASP A 583 5.01 8.39 -8.76
N THR A 584 5.11 9.42 -7.92
CA THR A 584 4.15 10.52 -7.87
C THR A 584 4.09 11.36 -9.15
N ARG A 585 5.10 11.28 -10.02
CA ARG A 585 5.15 12.00 -11.30
C ARG A 585 4.45 11.20 -12.40
N LYS A 586 4.81 9.93 -12.56
CA LYS A 586 4.23 9.01 -13.55
C LYS A 586 2.76 8.71 -13.23
N ASN A 587 2.45 8.43 -11.96
CA ASN A 587 1.14 7.94 -11.53
C ASN A 587 0.23 9.06 -11.01
N LYS A 588 0.46 10.32 -11.43
CA LYS A 588 -0.27 11.52 -10.99
C LYS A 588 -1.80 11.43 -11.13
N GLN A 589 -2.30 10.65 -12.09
CA GLN A 589 -3.74 10.40 -12.25
C GLN A 589 -4.40 9.82 -10.98
N HIS A 590 -3.65 9.09 -10.16
CA HIS A 590 -4.10 8.47 -8.91
C HIS A 590 -4.06 9.41 -7.69
N GLU A 591 -3.60 10.68 -7.84
CA GLU A 591 -3.42 11.61 -6.70
C GLU A 591 -4.72 11.87 -5.92
N GLN A 592 -5.89 11.86 -6.57
CA GLN A 592 -7.17 12.08 -5.89
C GLN A 592 -7.57 10.90 -5.02
N ASP A 593 -7.41 9.68 -5.52
CA ASP A 593 -7.77 8.46 -4.80
C ASP A 593 -6.76 8.14 -3.69
N ALA A 594 -5.47 8.41 -3.93
CA ALA A 594 -4.44 8.36 -2.91
C ALA A 594 -4.75 9.28 -1.70
N LYS A 595 -5.32 10.48 -1.93
CA LYS A 595 -5.78 11.37 -0.83
C LYS A 595 -6.94 10.78 -0.03
N LYS A 596 -7.89 10.12 -0.70
CA LYS A 596 -9.02 9.47 -0.02
C LYS A 596 -8.52 8.32 0.86
N PHE A 597 -7.65 7.46 0.31
CA PHE A 597 -7.00 6.41 1.09
C PHE A 597 -6.25 6.96 2.30
N LEU A 598 -5.43 8.01 2.12
CA LEU A 598 -4.69 8.63 3.22
C LEU A 598 -5.60 9.23 4.31
N ALA A 599 -6.78 9.74 3.96
CA ALA A 599 -7.77 10.19 4.95
C ALA A 599 -8.43 9.03 5.73
N ILE A 600 -8.68 7.89 5.07
CA ILE A 600 -9.19 6.67 5.71
C ILE A 600 -8.10 6.04 6.61
N TRP A 601 -6.85 6.08 6.15
CA TRP A 601 -5.67 5.61 6.89
C TRP A 601 -5.42 6.42 8.17
N ASP A 602 -5.53 7.76 8.11
CA ASP A 602 -5.40 8.65 9.28
C ASP A 602 -6.50 8.38 10.34
N LYS A 603 -7.73 8.06 9.89
CA LYS A 603 -8.83 7.57 10.75
C LYS A 603 -8.62 6.16 11.31
N GLN A 604 -7.60 5.42 10.85
CA GLN A 604 -7.41 3.98 11.12
C GLN A 604 -8.58 3.09 10.66
N ALA A 605 -9.35 3.54 9.66
CA ALA A 605 -10.57 2.89 9.18
C ALA A 605 -10.35 2.01 7.92
N VAL A 606 -9.14 1.47 7.74
CA VAL A 606 -8.83 0.56 6.61
C VAL A 606 -9.16 -0.88 7.01
N PRO A 607 -10.08 -1.57 6.33
CA PRO A 607 -10.52 -2.91 6.72
C PRO A 607 -9.49 -4.01 6.39
N ASP A 608 -8.61 -3.78 5.42
CA ASP A 608 -7.59 -4.76 5.01
C ASP A 608 -6.39 -4.76 5.97
N LEU A 609 -6.48 -5.59 7.02
CA LEU A 609 -5.46 -5.69 8.07
C LEU A 609 -4.09 -6.14 7.52
N ALA A 610 -4.03 -7.15 6.64
CA ALA A 610 -2.77 -7.58 6.02
C ALA A 610 -2.10 -6.43 5.25
N THR A 611 -2.83 -5.68 4.43
CA THR A 611 -2.25 -4.52 3.74
C THR A 611 -1.83 -3.41 4.73
N VAL A 612 -2.54 -3.22 5.84
CA VAL A 612 -2.13 -2.28 6.90
C VAL A 612 -0.83 -2.70 7.58
N ILE A 613 -0.65 -3.99 7.90
CA ILE A 613 0.59 -4.53 8.47
C ILE A 613 1.74 -4.38 7.46
N TYR A 614 1.52 -4.86 6.24
CA TYR A 614 2.48 -4.79 5.12
C TYR A 614 2.97 -3.36 4.85
N LEU A 615 2.07 -2.36 4.81
CA LEU A 615 2.43 -0.97 4.58
C LEU A 615 3.02 -0.27 5.82
N LYS A 616 2.71 -0.72 7.04
CA LYS A 616 3.34 -0.19 8.26
C LYS A 616 4.81 -0.60 8.35
N ASN A 617 5.11 -1.87 8.06
CA ASN A 617 6.46 -2.44 7.98
C ASN A 617 7.37 -1.93 9.11
N GLN A 618 6.98 -2.22 10.36
CA GLN A 618 7.58 -1.58 11.55
C GLN A 618 9.06 -1.98 11.72
N ASP A 619 9.33 -3.27 11.51
CA ASP A 619 10.63 -3.89 11.71
C ASP A 619 11.58 -3.72 10.50
N LYS A 620 10.99 -3.44 9.32
CA LYS A 620 11.65 -3.26 8.00
C LYS A 620 12.13 -4.57 7.35
N ASP A 621 11.40 -5.65 7.60
CA ASP A 621 11.76 -7.00 7.12
C ASP A 621 11.61 -7.16 5.60
N TRP A 622 10.80 -6.32 4.95
CA TRP A 622 10.59 -6.33 3.50
C TRP A 622 10.69 -4.92 2.88
N ASP A 623 10.88 -4.86 1.57
CA ASP A 623 10.74 -3.61 0.81
C ASP A 623 9.26 -3.37 0.44
N THR A 624 8.88 -2.10 0.25
CA THR A 624 7.53 -1.74 -0.25
C THR A 624 7.60 -0.75 -1.42
N PRO A 625 6.60 -0.68 -2.32
CA PRO A 625 6.58 0.32 -3.39
C PRO A 625 6.39 1.75 -2.91
N VAL A 626 6.05 1.98 -1.63
CA VAL A 626 5.87 3.34 -1.08
C VAL A 626 7.26 3.94 -0.85
N ARG A 627 7.74 4.75 -1.81
CA ARG A 627 9.10 5.33 -1.76
C ARG A 627 9.12 6.70 -1.10
N SER A 628 10.22 7.02 -0.43
CA SER A 628 10.45 8.38 0.09
C SER A 628 10.58 9.37 -1.06
N LEU A 629 9.94 10.53 -0.91
CA LEU A 629 10.00 11.63 -1.86
C LEU A 629 11.37 12.33 -1.86
N ASP A 630 12.10 12.23 -0.75
CA ASP A 630 13.48 12.73 -0.61
C ASP A 630 14.53 11.72 -1.10
N ASN A 631 14.25 10.41 -1.00
CA ASN A 631 15.12 9.34 -1.47
C ASN A 631 14.33 8.16 -2.06
N ALA A 632 14.21 8.14 -3.39
CA ALA A 632 13.43 7.14 -4.13
C ALA A 632 13.89 5.68 -3.94
N ALA A 633 15.12 5.43 -3.48
CA ALA A 633 15.60 4.08 -3.17
C ALA A 633 15.10 3.55 -1.81
N LYS A 634 14.61 4.42 -0.93
CA LYS A 634 14.21 4.07 0.44
C LYS A 634 12.71 3.92 0.55
N SER A 635 12.24 2.72 0.91
CA SER A 635 10.83 2.50 1.27
C SER A 635 10.47 3.13 2.61
N VAL A 636 9.23 3.60 2.72
CA VAL A 636 8.69 4.31 3.87
C VAL A 636 7.22 3.96 4.10
N GLY A 637 6.77 3.92 5.36
CA GLY A 637 5.36 3.73 5.65
C GLY A 637 4.48 4.93 5.26
N PRO A 638 3.15 4.74 5.06
CA PRO A 638 2.23 5.79 4.61
C PRO A 638 2.26 7.08 5.43
N ASN A 639 2.43 7.00 6.75
CA ASN A 639 2.53 8.18 7.63
C ASN A 639 3.73 9.06 7.28
N LYS A 640 4.88 8.45 6.99
CA LYS A 640 6.11 9.18 6.62
C LYS A 640 5.98 9.77 5.21
N PHE A 641 5.43 9.01 4.27
CA PHE A 641 5.11 9.50 2.93
C PHE A 641 4.15 10.70 2.96
N LEU A 642 3.09 10.65 3.79
CA LEU A 642 2.15 11.75 3.99
C LEU A 642 2.85 13.01 4.52
N ASN A 643 3.72 12.86 5.52
CA ASN A 643 4.49 13.98 6.08
C ASN A 643 5.43 14.62 5.05
N GLU A 644 6.16 13.80 4.26
CA GLU A 644 7.00 14.28 3.16
C GLU A 644 6.17 15.00 2.08
N LEU A 645 4.99 14.47 1.73
CA LEU A 645 4.09 15.06 0.74
C LEU A 645 3.48 16.39 1.21
N LEU A 646 3.16 16.51 2.50
CA LEU A 646 2.73 17.76 3.12
C LEU A 646 3.87 18.79 3.15
N ALA A 647 5.09 18.38 3.51
CA ALA A 647 6.27 19.25 3.47
C ALA A 647 6.52 19.78 2.05
N MET A 648 6.50 18.91 1.03
CA MET A 648 6.62 19.31 -0.37
C MET A 648 5.52 20.29 -0.80
N ARG A 649 4.26 20.12 -0.37
CA ARG A 649 3.19 21.10 -0.65
C ARG A 649 3.40 22.44 0.04
N VAL A 650 3.82 22.45 1.30
CA VAL A 650 4.13 23.70 2.03
C VAL A 650 5.25 24.46 1.33
N ILE A 651 6.29 23.77 0.86
CA ILE A 651 7.42 24.37 0.13
C ILE A 651 7.01 24.85 -1.29
N SER A 652 6.09 24.15 -1.96
CA SER A 652 5.70 24.44 -3.35
C SER A 652 4.51 25.38 -3.52
N ASP A 653 3.69 25.66 -2.50
CA ASP A 653 2.60 26.65 -2.61
C ASP A 653 3.19 28.04 -2.94
N PRO A 654 2.86 28.64 -4.10
CA PRO A 654 3.42 29.93 -4.51
C PRO A 654 3.04 31.07 -3.55
N LYS A 655 1.96 30.95 -2.77
CA LYS A 655 1.64 31.91 -1.70
C LYS A 655 2.62 31.78 -0.55
N ILE A 656 2.88 30.57 -0.07
CA ILE A 656 3.84 30.31 1.01
C ILE A 656 5.24 30.71 0.54
N ARG A 657 5.62 30.37 -0.69
CA ARG A 657 6.88 30.82 -1.31
C ARG A 657 6.96 32.34 -1.45
N SER A 658 5.85 33.01 -1.80
CA SER A 658 5.79 34.48 -1.78
C SER A 658 5.85 35.05 -0.37
N TYR A 659 5.31 34.34 0.63
CA TYR A 659 5.32 34.76 2.02
C TYR A 659 6.71 34.60 2.62
N PHE A 660 7.42 33.51 2.38
CA PHE A 660 8.85 33.38 2.74
C PHE A 660 9.74 34.36 1.98
N ARG A 661 9.47 34.65 0.70
CA ARG A 661 10.21 35.68 -0.03
C ARG A 661 9.95 37.08 0.53
N ASN A 662 8.70 37.41 0.81
CA ASN A 662 8.32 38.73 1.34
C ASN A 662 8.69 38.87 2.82
N ALA A 663 8.62 37.81 3.62
CA ALA A 663 9.11 37.77 4.99
C ALA A 663 10.64 37.80 5.03
N GLY A 664 11.33 37.15 4.08
CA GLY A 664 12.77 37.30 3.88
C GLY A 664 13.15 38.74 3.54
N VAL A 665 12.46 39.38 2.59
CA VAL A 665 12.67 40.79 2.25
C VAL A 665 12.31 41.73 3.42
N SER A 666 11.23 41.46 4.16
CA SER A 666 10.84 42.24 5.34
C SER A 666 11.82 42.05 6.49
N SER A 667 12.29 40.84 6.76
CA SER A 667 13.32 40.56 7.78
C SER A 667 14.66 41.15 7.38
N PHE A 668 15.02 41.12 6.10
CA PHE A 668 16.21 41.79 5.58
C PHE A 668 16.07 43.32 5.66
N ALA A 669 14.90 43.89 5.34
CA ALA A 669 14.62 45.31 5.50
C ALA A 669 14.61 45.74 6.97
N VAL A 670 14.09 44.91 7.88
CA VAL A 670 14.15 45.13 9.33
C VAL A 670 15.59 45.00 9.84
N LEU A 671 16.39 44.04 9.35
CA LEU A 671 17.82 43.97 9.65
C LEU A 671 18.56 45.20 9.13
N CYS A 672 18.31 45.66 7.90
CA CYS A 672 18.87 46.90 7.36
C CYS A 672 18.43 48.12 8.17
N LEU A 673 17.17 48.19 8.61
CA LEU A 673 16.68 49.24 9.50
C LEU A 673 17.37 49.19 10.87
N LEU A 674 17.50 48.02 11.49
CA LEU A 674 18.23 47.83 12.75
C LEU A 674 19.72 48.17 12.59
N PHE A 675 20.31 47.97 11.41
CA PHE A 675 21.69 48.34 11.10
C PHE A 675 21.83 49.85 10.88
N LEU A 676 20.89 50.48 10.17
CA LEU A 676 20.86 51.94 9.93
C LEU A 676 20.50 52.74 11.19
N PHE A 677 19.74 52.15 12.11
CA PHE A 677 19.38 52.74 13.40
C PHE A 677 20.24 52.20 14.56
N LYS A 678 21.29 51.42 14.27
CA LYS A 678 22.19 50.80 15.26
C LYS A 678 22.70 51.82 16.28
N ASP A 679 23.15 52.97 15.80
CA ASP A 679 23.74 54.03 16.63
C ASP A 679 22.70 54.72 17.52
N ILE A 680 21.43 54.77 17.07
CA ILE A 680 20.30 55.30 17.86
C ILE A 680 19.85 54.28 18.92
N ILE A 681 19.82 53.00 18.56
CA ILE A 681 19.43 51.89 19.46
C ILE A 681 20.50 51.67 20.54
N GLN A 682 21.79 51.81 20.21
CA GLN A 682 22.89 51.75 21.18
C GLN A 682 22.78 52.84 22.27
N GLY A 683 22.23 54.02 21.94
CA GLY A 683 21.99 55.08 22.92
C GLY A 683 20.85 54.83 23.91
N TRP A 684 19.99 53.83 23.69
CA TRP A 684 18.74 53.64 24.46
C TRP A 684 18.82 52.62 25.61
N GLY A 685 19.98 52.00 25.86
CA GLY A 685 20.19 51.11 27.01
C GLY A 685 19.37 49.80 27.00
N ILE A 686 18.68 49.49 25.89
CA ILE A 686 17.77 48.36 25.72
C ILE A 686 18.43 47.00 26.00
N ASN A 687 19.75 46.89 25.74
CA ASN A 687 20.53 45.68 26.05
C ASN A 687 20.49 45.28 27.53
N ARG A 688 20.21 46.23 28.45
CA ARG A 688 20.14 45.96 29.89
C ARG A 688 18.76 45.49 30.37
N THR A 689 17.70 45.75 29.62
CA THR A 689 16.31 45.38 29.97
C THR A 689 15.80 44.13 29.27
N LEU A 690 16.35 43.75 28.11
CA LEU A 690 15.95 42.54 27.39
C LEU A 690 16.73 41.27 27.76
N GLY A 691 17.81 41.37 28.55
CA GLY A 691 18.62 40.20 28.92
C GLY A 691 19.34 39.50 27.76
N LEU A 692 19.48 40.19 26.61
CA LEU A 692 20.04 39.65 25.35
C LEU A 692 21.57 39.70 25.27
N ILE A 693 22.25 39.90 26.41
CA ILE A 693 23.66 39.56 26.56
C ILE A 693 23.64 38.24 27.34
N ASP A 694 23.93 37.14 26.65
CA ASP A 694 24.21 35.86 27.32
C ASP A 694 25.27 36.12 28.39
N ARG A 695 25.11 35.54 29.58
CA ARG A 695 26.16 35.60 30.59
C ARG A 695 27.31 34.75 30.08
N ASP A 696 28.32 35.39 29.50
CA ASP A 696 29.66 34.82 29.47
C ASP A 696 30.02 34.50 30.91
N TYR A 697 29.98 33.21 31.26
CA TYR A 697 30.48 32.74 32.55
C TYR A 697 31.99 32.78 32.48
N VAL A 698 32.53 33.97 32.78
CA VAL A 698 33.96 34.26 32.89
C VAL A 698 34.51 33.57 34.15
N SER A 699 34.51 32.24 34.12
CA SER A 699 35.30 31.39 35.02
C SER A 699 36.74 31.46 34.53
N ASN A 700 37.37 32.61 34.76
CA ASN A 700 38.73 32.92 34.29
C ASN A 700 39.82 31.99 34.84
N ARG A 701 39.48 31.00 35.68
CA ARG A 701 40.42 30.15 36.38
C ARG A 701 39.78 28.85 36.86
N VAL A 702 40.24 27.73 36.32
CA VAL A 702 40.00 26.38 36.86
C VAL A 702 41.28 25.88 37.53
N VAL A 703 41.20 25.60 38.83
CA VAL A 703 42.29 25.00 39.61
C VAL A 703 42.02 23.51 39.79
N VAL A 704 42.95 22.66 39.36
CA VAL A 704 42.86 21.20 39.53
C VAL A 704 43.98 20.72 40.45
N HIS A 705 43.63 20.03 41.53
CA HIS A 705 44.57 19.38 42.43
C HIS A 705 44.67 17.89 42.07
N ILE A 706 45.86 17.44 41.67
CA ILE A 706 46.16 16.05 41.27
C ILE A 706 47.08 15.41 42.32
N PRO A 707 46.65 14.38 43.05
CA PRO A 707 47.53 13.65 43.97
C PRO A 707 48.61 12.88 43.21
N ILE A 708 49.87 12.99 43.65
CA ILE A 708 50.98 12.25 43.03
C ILE A 708 51.05 10.86 43.66
N THR A 709 50.40 9.89 43.02
CA THR A 709 50.51 8.47 43.37
C THR A 709 51.76 7.85 42.76
N ASP A 710 52.26 6.74 43.32
CA ASP A 710 53.41 6.02 42.76
C ASP A 710 53.16 5.51 41.33
N CYS A 711 51.90 5.25 41.00
CA CYS A 711 51.44 4.92 39.66
C CYS A 711 51.61 6.09 38.68
N LEU A 712 51.26 7.32 39.09
CA LEU A 712 51.50 8.53 38.31
C LEU A 712 53.01 8.77 38.14
N LYS A 713 53.83 8.56 39.19
CA LYS A 713 55.29 8.64 39.10
C LYS A 713 55.85 7.64 38.07
N LYS A 714 55.36 6.40 38.04
CA LYS A 714 55.79 5.37 37.06
C LYS A 714 55.41 5.69 35.60
N ARG A 715 54.29 6.38 35.36
CA ARG A 715 53.82 6.76 34.01
C ARG A 715 54.45 8.05 33.45
N VAL A 716 55.28 8.74 34.24
CA VAL A 716 55.98 9.97 33.82
C VAL A 716 57.47 9.68 33.65
N SER A 717 57.87 9.29 32.44
CA SER A 717 59.28 8.96 32.11
C SER A 717 60.23 10.16 32.19
N ASP A 718 59.75 11.35 31.85
CA ASP A 718 60.59 12.52 31.57
C ASP A 718 60.54 13.56 32.70
N GLY A 719 60.04 13.17 33.89
CA GLY A 719 59.85 14.07 35.04
C GLY A 719 58.84 15.21 34.81
N LYS A 720 58.05 15.17 33.73
CA LYS A 720 57.04 16.16 33.36
C LYS A 720 55.69 15.51 33.09
N LEU A 721 54.65 15.99 33.76
CA LEU A 721 53.27 15.58 33.53
C LEU A 721 52.58 16.58 32.59
N THR A 722 52.09 16.09 31.45
CA THR A 722 51.20 16.88 30.58
C THR A 722 49.76 16.66 31.03
N VAL A 723 49.08 17.74 31.39
CA VAL A 723 47.67 17.75 31.82
C VAL A 723 46.89 18.52 30.77
N ALA A 724 45.89 17.88 30.17
CA ALA A 724 44.93 18.55 29.29
C ALA A 724 43.53 18.56 29.92
N LEU A 725 42.84 19.69 29.82
CA LEU A 725 41.44 19.85 30.21
C LEU A 725 40.63 20.10 28.92
N ASN A 726 39.68 19.21 28.62
CA ASN A 726 38.70 19.44 27.57
C ASN A 726 37.39 19.95 28.21
N ASN A 727 36.82 21.03 27.68
CA ASN A 727 35.47 21.48 28.02
C ASN A 727 34.41 20.84 27.10
N TYR A 728 33.12 21.09 27.36
CA TYR A 728 32.00 20.59 26.56
C TYR A 728 32.02 21.09 25.09
N ASP A 729 32.54 22.30 24.84
CA ASP A 729 32.69 22.87 23.49
C ASP A 729 33.87 22.24 22.71
N ASN A 730 34.51 21.19 23.24
CA ASN A 730 35.74 20.55 22.75
C ASN A 730 36.99 21.47 22.72
N ASN A 731 36.97 22.61 23.42
CA ASN A 731 38.16 23.42 23.62
C ASN A 731 39.13 22.69 24.57
N ARG A 732 40.38 22.53 24.13
CA ARG A 732 41.42 21.76 24.81
C ARG A 732 42.53 22.67 25.36
N TYR A 733 42.60 22.79 26.67
CA TYR A 733 43.60 23.58 27.40
C TYR A 733 44.70 22.63 27.88
N ILE A 734 45.98 22.90 27.58
CA ILE A 734 47.10 22.00 27.89
C ILE A 734 48.15 22.73 28.73
N GLN A 735 48.56 22.12 29.85
CA GLN A 735 49.64 22.61 30.71
C GLN A 735 50.59 21.46 31.05
N THR A 736 51.90 21.67 30.87
CA THR A 736 52.94 20.70 31.21
C THR A 736 53.68 21.17 32.46
N ILE A 737 53.70 20.33 33.50
CA ILE A 737 54.22 20.68 34.82
C ILE A 737 55.31 19.67 35.24
N PRO A 738 56.47 20.11 35.77
CA PRO A 738 57.45 19.20 36.34
C PRO A 738 56.90 18.48 37.58
N VAL A 739 57.05 17.16 37.63
CA VAL A 739 56.64 16.32 38.76
C VAL A 739 57.66 16.45 39.88
N THR A 740 57.37 17.33 40.83
CA THR A 740 58.15 17.47 42.08
C THR A 740 57.71 16.44 43.12
N ASP A 741 58.55 16.11 44.11
CA ASP A 741 58.25 15.15 45.21
C ASP A 741 57.15 15.55 46.21
N LYS A 742 56.28 16.51 45.85
CA LYS A 742 55.11 16.88 46.66
C LYS A 742 54.04 15.79 46.58
N SER A 743 53.18 15.70 47.60
CA SER A 743 52.05 14.76 47.60
C SER A 743 50.95 15.12 46.61
N SER A 744 50.90 16.36 46.11
CA SER A 744 49.98 16.78 45.05
C SER A 744 50.58 17.87 44.15
N LEU A 745 50.13 17.88 42.89
CA LEU A 745 50.35 18.95 41.91
C LEU A 745 49.11 19.84 41.85
N ARG A 746 49.33 21.15 41.77
CA ARG A 746 48.28 22.14 41.52
C ARG A 746 48.43 22.66 40.10
N VAL A 747 47.49 22.31 39.24
CA VAL A 747 47.37 22.75 37.85
C VAL A 747 46.43 23.95 37.83
N VAL A 748 46.74 24.97 37.04
CA VAL A 748 45.90 26.17 36.93
C VAL A 748 45.71 26.52 35.46
N PHE A 749 44.47 26.39 35.01
CA PHE A 749 44.05 26.80 33.68
C PHE A 749 43.33 28.14 33.81
N ASP A 750 44.00 29.22 33.41
CA ASP A 750 43.41 30.55 33.32
C ASP A 750 42.77 30.76 31.93
N ASP A 751 41.91 31.78 31.77
CA ASP A 751 41.26 32.19 30.50
C ASP A 751 40.38 31.11 29.80
N ILE A 752 39.72 30.23 30.57
CA ILE A 752 38.78 29.25 30.03
C ILE A 752 37.48 29.93 29.58
N THR A 753 37.16 29.80 28.28
CA THR A 753 35.86 30.17 27.72
C THR A 753 34.91 28.97 27.71
N MET A 754 33.63 29.21 28.01
CA MET A 754 32.55 28.21 27.99
C MET A 754 31.30 28.83 27.36
N SER A 755 30.68 28.14 26.39
CA SER A 755 29.45 28.59 25.70
C SER A 755 28.28 27.62 25.90
N GLY A 756 27.90 27.38 27.15
CA GLY A 756 26.84 26.43 27.54
C GLY A 756 25.50 27.08 27.91
N LYS A 757 24.38 26.40 27.59
CA LYS A 757 23.01 26.75 28.01
C LYS A 757 22.31 25.68 28.86
N ASP A 758 23.00 24.60 29.22
CA ASP A 758 22.40 23.39 29.80
C ASP A 758 23.27 22.83 30.95
N PRO A 759 23.09 23.31 32.19
CA PRO A 759 24.00 23.03 33.31
C PRO A 759 23.99 21.57 33.78
N GLU A 760 23.05 20.75 33.31
CA GLU A 760 22.99 19.31 33.67
C GLU A 760 23.93 18.43 32.82
N LYS A 761 24.59 18.98 31.79
CA LYS A 761 25.50 18.23 30.89
C LYS A 761 26.97 18.64 30.97
N GLU A 762 27.29 19.58 31.85
CA GLU A 762 28.64 20.15 31.95
C GLU A 762 29.59 19.18 32.68
N THR A 763 30.30 18.37 31.89
CA THR A 763 31.41 17.52 32.36
C THR A 763 32.71 17.96 31.72
N PHE A 764 33.76 18.08 32.52
CA PHE A 764 35.12 18.25 32.02
C PHE A 764 35.77 16.88 31.87
N GLN A 765 36.63 16.72 30.85
CA GLN A 765 37.52 15.57 30.75
C GLN A 765 38.95 16.00 31.03
N LEU A 766 39.57 15.45 32.07
CA LEU A 766 40.98 15.64 32.34
C LEU A 766 41.78 14.50 31.71
N ILE A 767 42.70 14.81 30.81
CA ILE A 767 43.54 13.84 30.11
C ILE A 767 44.98 14.00 30.62
N LEU A 768 45.50 12.97 31.29
CA LEU A 768 46.86 12.91 31.79
C LEU A 768 47.76 12.13 30.81
N ASN A 769 48.85 12.79 30.40
CA ASN A 769 49.88 12.28 29.48
C ASN A 769 49.32 11.58 28.22
N ASN A 770 48.23 12.13 27.65
CA ASN A 770 47.48 11.61 26.50
C ASN A 770 46.91 10.18 26.63
N SER A 771 47.00 9.52 27.80
CA SER A 771 46.67 8.10 27.97
C SER A 771 45.63 7.80 29.05
N LEU A 772 45.49 8.65 30.07
CA LEU A 772 44.50 8.46 31.14
C LEU A 772 43.46 9.59 31.10
N THR A 773 42.23 9.26 30.70
CA THR A 773 41.09 10.19 30.72
C THR A 773 40.28 9.99 31.98
N VAL A 774 40.20 11.01 32.83
CA VAL A 774 39.42 11.03 34.06
C VAL A 774 38.18 11.90 33.83
N PRO A 775 36.95 11.35 33.92
CA PRO A 775 35.73 12.13 33.82
C PRO A 775 35.50 12.94 35.10
N CYS A 776 35.48 14.27 34.99
CA CYS A 776 35.20 15.16 36.11
C CYS A 776 33.70 15.44 36.18
N THR A 777 32.96 14.58 36.88
CA THR A 777 31.56 14.79 37.26
C THR A 777 31.47 15.41 38.65
N TYR A 778 30.87 16.60 38.84
CA TYR A 778 29.97 16.88 39.99
C TYR A 778 29.20 18.21 39.89
N LYS A 779 28.30 18.42 40.86
CA LYS A 779 27.01 19.12 40.73
C LYS A 779 26.92 20.60 41.13
N GLU A 780 27.97 21.24 41.66
CA GLU A 780 27.91 22.64 42.13
C GLU A 780 29.18 23.43 41.75
N PHE A 781 29.00 24.64 41.24
CA PHE A 781 30.07 25.49 40.71
C PHE A 781 30.98 26.05 41.82
N TYR A 782 32.18 25.47 41.95
CA TYR A 782 33.29 26.06 42.70
C TYR A 782 34.56 26.12 41.83
N PRO A 783 35.39 27.19 41.92
CA PRO A 783 36.59 27.38 41.08
C PRO A 783 37.80 26.49 41.45
N GLN A 784 37.59 25.46 42.29
CA GLN A 784 38.62 24.52 42.72
C GLN A 784 38.07 23.09 42.65
N TYR A 785 38.84 22.20 42.01
CA TYR A 785 38.53 20.78 41.88
C TYR A 785 39.63 19.95 42.55
N ASP A 786 39.26 19.25 43.61
CA ASP A 786 40.12 18.24 44.25
C ASP A 786 39.79 16.87 43.65
N LEU A 787 40.70 16.31 42.85
CA LEU A 787 40.52 14.98 42.24
C LEU A 787 41.11 13.90 43.13
N LEU A 788 40.25 13.05 43.69
CA LEU A 788 40.66 11.82 44.36
C LEU A 788 40.80 10.69 43.32
N LEU A 789 42.01 10.50 42.81
CA LEU A 789 42.37 9.29 42.06
C LEU A 789 42.33 8.09 43.00
N GLN A 790 41.27 7.29 42.93
CA GLN A 790 41.20 6.02 43.67
C GLN A 790 42.19 5.02 43.05
N GLY A 791 42.91 4.26 43.89
CA GLY A 791 44.09 3.49 43.49
C GLY A 791 43.86 2.24 42.61
N VAL A 792 42.72 2.15 41.91
CA VAL A 792 42.30 0.96 41.15
C VAL A 792 42.77 0.99 39.68
N ASP A 793 43.00 2.18 39.09
CA ASP A 793 43.27 2.35 37.65
C ASP A 793 44.72 2.03 37.20
N CYS A 794 45.46 1.23 37.98
CA CYS A 794 46.91 1.04 37.83
C CYS A 794 47.36 -0.37 37.44
N SER A 795 46.42 -1.29 37.22
CA SER A 795 46.67 -2.63 36.66
C SER A 795 45.95 -2.78 35.31
N GLY A 796 46.67 -2.60 34.21
CA GLY A 796 46.12 -2.70 32.86
C GLY A 796 47.19 -2.50 31.80
N ASP A 797 47.92 -3.57 31.46
CA ASP A 797 48.82 -3.60 30.32
C ASP A 797 48.01 -3.65 29.02
N PHE A 798 48.06 -2.58 28.23
CA PHE A 798 47.37 -2.49 26.94
C PHE A 798 48.37 -2.67 25.79
N HIS A 799 48.36 -3.83 25.14
CA HIS A 799 49.08 -4.06 23.88
C HIS A 799 48.35 -3.39 22.70
N PRO A 800 49.02 -2.61 21.84
CA PRO A 800 48.36 -1.89 20.75
C PRO A 800 48.45 -2.62 19.39
N SER A 801 47.63 -3.65 19.16
CA SER A 801 47.35 -4.15 17.79
C SER A 801 46.28 -5.26 17.72
N ALA A 802 45.13 -4.97 17.09
CA ALA A 802 44.30 -5.94 16.37
C ALA A 802 43.33 -5.22 15.41
N PRO A 803 43.12 -5.70 14.16
CA PRO A 803 42.13 -5.17 13.23
C PRO A 803 40.75 -5.86 13.37
N HIS A 804 39.76 -5.35 12.61
CA HIS A 804 38.42 -5.92 12.45
C HIS A 804 38.39 -7.44 12.25
N TYR A 805 37.40 -8.10 12.86
CA TYR A 805 36.72 -9.27 12.29
C TYR A 805 35.25 -9.34 12.76
N ASP A 806 34.44 -10.03 11.95
CA ASP A 806 32.99 -10.08 12.00
C ASP A 806 32.41 -10.90 13.17
N ALA A 807 31.13 -10.67 13.46
CA ALA A 807 30.35 -11.44 14.43
C ALA A 807 29.63 -12.63 13.76
N PRO A 808 29.78 -13.87 14.27
CA PRO A 808 28.94 -15.00 13.88
C PRO A 808 27.69 -15.13 14.78
N SER A 809 26.71 -15.87 14.24
CA SER A 809 25.36 -16.09 14.74
C SER A 809 25.20 -17.23 15.75
N HIS A 810 24.05 -17.23 16.44
CA HIS A 810 23.43 -18.29 17.27
C HIS A 810 24.05 -18.63 18.64
N PRO A 811 23.23 -18.60 19.70
CA PRO A 811 23.40 -19.44 20.88
C PRO A 811 22.41 -20.61 20.86
N ASP A 812 22.91 -21.83 21.04
CA ASP A 812 22.07 -22.95 21.45
C ASP A 812 22.85 -23.88 22.39
N ALA A 813 22.12 -24.52 23.31
CA ALA A 813 22.59 -25.51 24.30
C ALA A 813 23.73 -25.10 25.27
N LEU A 814 23.37 -24.80 26.52
CA LEU A 814 24.17 -25.25 27.67
C LEU A 814 23.27 -25.68 28.84
N ILE A 815 23.50 -26.90 29.29
CA ILE A 815 22.74 -27.61 30.32
C ILE A 815 23.28 -27.23 31.71
N GLN A 816 22.42 -26.70 32.60
CA GLN A 816 22.33 -27.09 34.01
C GLN A 816 21.06 -26.53 34.67
#